data_AF-A0AA49Q8Q8-F1
#
_entry.id   AF-A0AA49Q8Q8-F1
#
_cell.length_a   1.000
_cell.length_b   1.000
_cell.length_c   1.000
_cell.angle_alpha   90.00
_cell.angle_beta   90.00
_cell.angle_gamma   90.00
#
_symmetry.space_group_name_H-M   'P 1'
#
loop_
_entity.id
_entity.type
_entity.pdbx_description
1 polymer ?
#
loop_
_entity_poly.entity_id
_entity_poly.type
_entity_poly.pdbx_seq_one_letter_code
_entity_poly.pdbx_strand_id
1 'polypeptide(L)'
;MTEPTKQQLIDAALRVYAEGGFRGATTRRIAEAAGVNEVTLFRLFGSKATLIEEALRSRAATVDRPTPPAVPVDPQGELTEWAAADHAFMLESAGMIRSSLAEMHQHPECADTTAERPEESRAEVLRYFERLVEHRFIPPSADLKAAATMLLGTIFADAMGRDLMPSMFPPRDKAPATYVRLVLRAIGATAVALLLLVLPLASSTLQAQGTAPNAAPAALSLAEALQMAEQRSAGVRAAAAGADRARGQLRQANSQLLPQINGAANYQRAIQNQFQAISEQFAPDSGSGGGDDGIANSPLAQIFAAPNTFIFTLSATQNLWTAGRLTAQRAGAEAGLSAADIALSSAKAQALLDVAQAYYDAVAAERFAEIADSTLALTERTLSQVRLAREVGTASEFDLLRAQVTRDNQRPAAIQARGARQAAQLRLKQLLRLPLAQPLTLTTPIRDEGAAMAAPLAPVTLAGARSLAPDTSATARATVRQAAAQLDAAEKALTAARLARLPALQLSSTYQRFAYPPDGTFLPSDFNLYFPNWTVTLGLSFPVFNGGLTSGQKMVAQANVAEARARLEQTRDGAELDAVLAVNAYEQAAAAYQAAVGTDAQAARAYAIAEVRFSEGISTPVELTEARVQLEQARLQRVTTARDLEVARMRLALLKDLPLAIGGAR
;
A
#
# COMPACT_ATOMS: atom_id res chain seq x y z
N MET A 1 -6.00 -40.22 51.77
CA MET A 1 -4.94 -40.94 51.02
C MET A 1 -4.40 -39.95 50.01
N THR A 2 -3.08 -39.87 49.92
CA THR A 2 -2.34 -38.69 49.47
C THR A 2 -2.33 -38.56 47.94
N GLU A 3 -2.62 -37.35 47.43
CA GLU A 3 -2.43 -36.92 46.03
C GLU A 3 -1.21 -37.54 45.30
N PRO A 4 -0.02 -37.71 45.91
CA PRO A 4 1.12 -38.40 45.30
C PRO A 4 0.86 -39.84 44.84
N THR A 5 0.01 -40.61 45.52
CA THR A 5 -0.28 -42.01 45.14
C THR A 5 -1.17 -42.08 43.90
N LYS A 6 -2.04 -41.08 43.71
CA LYS A 6 -2.86 -40.94 42.49
C LYS A 6 -1.96 -40.63 41.28
N GLN A 7 -1.01 -39.70 41.45
CA GLN A 7 -0.07 -39.33 40.39
C GLN A 7 0.88 -40.46 39.99
N GLN A 8 1.41 -41.23 40.96
CA GLN A 8 2.25 -42.39 40.69
C GLN A 8 1.56 -43.45 39.81
N LEU A 9 0.26 -43.68 40.04
CA LEU A 9 -0.56 -44.57 39.23
C LEU A 9 -0.81 -44.02 37.83
N ILE A 10 -1.02 -42.71 37.69
CA ILE A 10 -1.16 -42.04 36.39
C ILE A 10 0.13 -42.18 35.56
N ASP A 11 1.29 -41.85 36.14
CA ASP A 11 2.58 -41.89 35.43
C ASP A 11 2.96 -43.34 35.03
N ALA A 12 2.68 -44.31 35.91
CA ALA A 12 2.89 -45.73 35.61
C ALA A 12 1.93 -46.23 34.53
N ALA A 13 0.66 -45.82 34.56
CA ALA A 13 -0.33 -46.17 33.55
C ALA A 13 0.09 -45.63 32.17
N LEU A 14 0.57 -44.39 32.09
CA LEU A 14 1.08 -43.80 30.85
C LEU A 14 2.25 -44.60 30.26
N ARG A 15 3.22 -44.99 31.08
CA ARG A 15 4.40 -45.74 30.63
C ARG A 15 4.01 -47.12 30.11
N VAL A 16 3.22 -47.87 30.88
CA VAL A 16 2.83 -49.24 30.50
C VAL A 16 1.92 -49.21 29.27
N TYR A 17 1.05 -48.20 29.15
CA TYR A 17 0.21 -48.01 27.96
C TYR A 17 1.03 -47.69 26.71
N ALA A 18 2.05 -46.83 26.81
CA ALA A 18 2.91 -46.49 25.68
C ALA A 18 3.75 -47.67 25.17
N GLU A 19 4.07 -48.66 26.02
CA GLU A 19 4.83 -49.85 25.65
C GLU A 19 3.98 -50.98 25.05
N GLY A 20 2.72 -51.13 25.51
CA GLY A 20 1.94 -52.35 25.26
C GLY A 20 0.50 -52.13 24.81
N GLY A 21 0.07 -50.88 24.59
CA GLY A 21 -1.31 -50.54 24.27
C GLY A 21 -2.31 -50.94 25.36
N PHE A 22 -3.61 -50.88 25.03
CA PHE A 22 -4.67 -51.09 26.01
C PHE A 22 -4.69 -52.53 26.56
N ARG A 23 -4.33 -53.50 25.72
CA ARG A 23 -4.22 -54.92 26.11
C ARG A 23 -3.00 -55.20 26.99
N GLY A 24 -1.85 -54.60 26.70
CA GLY A 24 -0.61 -54.81 27.45
C GLY A 24 -0.56 -54.11 28.81
N ALA A 25 -1.37 -53.06 28.99
CA ALA A 25 -1.50 -52.30 30.23
C ALA A 25 -2.40 -52.99 31.28
N THR A 26 -2.05 -54.21 31.71
CA THR A 26 -2.82 -54.92 32.74
C THR A 26 -2.76 -54.20 34.09
N THR A 27 -3.84 -54.27 34.88
CA THR A 27 -3.93 -53.63 36.21
C THR A 27 -2.78 -54.03 37.12
N ARG A 28 -2.35 -55.29 37.05
CA ARG A 28 -1.17 -55.81 37.75
C ARG A 28 0.14 -55.16 37.31
N ARG A 29 0.40 -55.01 36.00
CA ARG A 29 1.61 -54.32 35.49
C ARG A 29 1.64 -52.86 35.89
N ILE A 30 0.50 -52.17 35.84
CA ILE A 30 0.40 -50.76 36.23
C ILE A 30 0.68 -50.59 37.72
N ALA A 31 0.07 -51.43 38.57
CA ALA A 31 0.28 -51.40 40.01
C ALA A 31 1.73 -51.73 40.40
N GLU A 32 2.34 -52.71 39.75
CA GLU A 32 3.75 -53.07 39.92
C GLU A 32 4.69 -51.93 39.49
N ALA A 33 4.44 -51.32 38.33
CA ALA A 33 5.22 -50.18 37.85
C ALA A 33 5.07 -48.92 38.74
N ALA A 34 3.93 -48.75 39.42
CA ALA A 34 3.69 -47.68 40.38
C ALA A 34 4.20 -48.01 41.81
N GLY A 35 4.61 -49.25 42.07
CA GLY A 35 5.03 -49.68 43.42
C GLY A 35 3.90 -49.72 44.45
N VAL A 36 2.64 -49.91 44.01
CA VAL A 36 1.45 -49.92 44.87
C VAL A 36 0.68 -51.22 44.77
N ASN A 37 -0.14 -51.53 45.78
CA ASN A 37 -1.03 -52.70 45.73
C ASN A 37 -2.12 -52.51 44.66
N GLU A 38 -2.40 -53.54 43.85
CA GLU A 38 -3.41 -53.54 42.78
C GLU A 38 -4.81 -53.11 43.26
N VAL A 39 -5.19 -53.41 44.51
CA VAL A 39 -6.48 -52.98 45.09
C VAL A 39 -6.59 -51.45 45.18
N THR A 40 -5.46 -50.74 45.31
CA THR A 40 -5.40 -49.27 45.37
C THR A 40 -5.84 -48.64 44.05
N LEU A 41 -5.55 -49.28 42.92
CA LEU A 41 -5.97 -48.84 41.59
C LEU A 41 -7.51 -48.84 41.48
N PHE A 42 -8.14 -49.97 41.82
CA PHE A 42 -9.60 -50.12 41.79
C PHE A 42 -10.30 -49.16 42.75
N ARG A 43 -9.71 -48.88 43.93
CA ARG A 43 -10.26 -47.93 44.90
C ARG A 43 -10.23 -46.48 44.40
N LEU A 44 -9.21 -46.09 43.65
CA LEU A 44 -9.02 -44.70 43.20
C LEU A 44 -9.67 -44.40 41.85
N PHE A 45 -9.64 -45.34 40.91
CA PHE A 45 -10.07 -45.11 39.53
C PHE A 45 -11.22 -46.02 39.07
N GLY A 46 -11.61 -47.02 39.88
CA GLY A 46 -12.73 -47.92 39.59
C GLY A 46 -12.43 -48.98 38.52
N SER A 47 -11.84 -48.59 37.39
CA SER A 47 -11.51 -49.50 36.28
C SER A 47 -10.17 -49.16 35.63
N LYS A 48 -9.60 -50.13 34.91
CA LYS A 48 -8.43 -49.91 34.04
C LYS A 48 -8.70 -48.83 32.98
N ALA A 49 -9.89 -48.85 32.37
CA ALA A 49 -10.25 -47.91 31.30
C ALA A 49 -10.24 -46.47 31.82
N THR A 50 -10.86 -46.24 32.98
CA THR A 50 -10.90 -44.93 33.64
C THR A 50 -9.52 -44.43 34.05
N LEU A 51 -8.64 -45.32 34.53
CA LEU A 51 -7.25 -44.96 34.83
C LEU A 51 -6.49 -44.55 33.56
N ILE A 52 -6.61 -45.30 32.47
CA ILE A 52 -5.93 -44.99 31.21
C ILE A 52 -6.48 -43.68 30.63
N GLU A 53 -7.78 -43.47 30.64
CA GLU A 53 -8.41 -42.22 30.19
C GLU A 53 -7.92 -41.01 31.00
N GLU A 54 -7.93 -41.10 32.33
CA GLU A 54 -7.42 -40.03 33.22
C GLU A 54 -5.91 -39.80 33.00
N ALA A 55 -5.16 -40.86 32.73
CA ALA A 55 -3.73 -40.77 32.45
C ALA A 55 -3.46 -40.05 31.11
N LEU A 56 -4.19 -40.42 30.05
CA LEU A 56 -4.14 -39.75 28.74
C LEU A 56 -4.55 -38.27 28.85
N ARG A 57 -5.63 -37.99 29.58
CA ARG A 57 -6.10 -36.62 29.85
C ARG A 57 -5.08 -35.81 30.64
N SER A 58 -4.45 -36.42 31.65
CA SER A 58 -3.38 -35.77 32.43
C SER A 58 -2.18 -35.40 31.56
N ARG A 59 -1.80 -36.26 30.61
CA ARG A 59 -0.75 -35.93 29.63
C ARG A 59 -1.18 -34.83 28.68
N ALA A 60 -2.40 -34.89 28.15
CA ALA A 60 -2.94 -33.85 27.27
C ALA A 60 -3.02 -32.48 27.97
N ALA A 61 -3.33 -32.43 29.26
CA ALA A 61 -3.41 -31.21 30.05
C ALA A 61 -2.04 -30.58 30.40
N THR A 62 -0.92 -31.25 30.11
CA THR A 62 0.41 -30.70 30.41
C THR A 62 0.80 -29.64 29.38
N VAL A 63 0.73 -28.36 29.77
CA VAL A 63 1.08 -27.21 28.92
C VAL A 63 2.46 -26.68 29.30
N ASP A 64 3.51 -27.26 28.73
CA ASP A 64 4.87 -26.73 28.82
C ASP A 64 5.32 -26.19 27.45
N ARG A 65 4.71 -25.07 27.03
CA ARG A 65 5.08 -24.39 25.79
C ARG A 65 4.93 -22.86 25.89
N PRO A 66 5.80 -22.09 25.22
CA PRO A 66 5.65 -20.64 25.16
C PRO A 66 4.40 -20.27 24.37
N THR A 67 3.59 -19.34 24.87
CA THR A 67 2.43 -18.81 24.12
C THR A 67 2.90 -17.70 23.18
N PRO A 68 2.57 -17.75 21.88
CA PRO A 68 2.96 -16.68 20.95
C PRO A 68 2.39 -15.32 21.37
N PRO A 69 3.16 -14.23 21.28
CA PRO A 69 2.77 -12.94 21.82
C PRO A 69 1.55 -12.36 21.09
N ALA A 70 0.83 -11.46 21.78
CA ALA A 70 -0.34 -10.78 21.22
C ALA A 70 0.02 -9.86 20.04
N VAL A 71 1.23 -9.28 20.06
CA VAL A 71 1.78 -8.46 18.98
C VAL A 71 3.01 -9.19 18.43
N PRO A 72 2.98 -9.69 17.19
CA PRO A 72 4.12 -10.37 16.58
C PRO A 72 5.31 -9.41 16.37
N VAL A 73 6.50 -9.81 16.79
CA VAL A 73 7.76 -9.04 16.63
C VAL A 73 8.74 -9.77 15.72
N ASP A 74 8.99 -11.06 16.01
CA ASP A 74 9.72 -11.98 15.14
C ASP A 74 8.86 -13.23 14.89
N PRO A 75 7.98 -13.20 13.87
CA PRO A 75 7.09 -14.31 13.58
C PRO A 75 7.80 -15.64 13.33
N GLN A 76 9.03 -15.62 12.81
CA GLN A 76 9.77 -16.84 12.57
C GLN A 76 10.35 -17.40 13.87
N GLY A 77 10.95 -16.56 14.72
CA GLY A 77 11.48 -16.95 16.02
C GLY A 77 10.38 -17.44 16.96
N GLU A 78 9.32 -16.64 17.12
CA GLU A 78 8.19 -16.92 18.03
C GLU A 78 7.48 -18.24 17.69
N LEU A 79 7.22 -18.51 16.40
CA LEU A 79 6.66 -19.78 15.97
C LEU A 79 7.65 -20.94 16.04
N THR A 80 8.95 -20.68 15.89
CA THR A 80 9.98 -21.72 16.02
C THR A 80 10.07 -22.22 17.45
N GLU A 81 10.03 -21.33 18.44
CA GLU A 81 10.00 -21.70 19.86
C GLU A 81 8.75 -22.49 20.21
N TRP A 82 7.59 -22.03 19.75
CA TRP A 82 6.32 -22.75 19.93
C TRP A 82 6.35 -24.14 19.26
N ALA A 83 6.81 -24.21 18.00
CA ALA A 83 6.88 -25.47 17.25
C ALA A 83 7.92 -26.44 17.82
N ALA A 84 9.01 -25.94 18.42
CA ALA A 84 10.00 -26.77 19.08
C ALA A 84 9.43 -27.43 20.34
N ALA A 85 8.67 -26.68 21.15
CA ALA A 85 7.99 -27.22 22.32
C ALA A 85 6.91 -28.23 21.94
N ASP A 86 6.10 -27.95 20.90
CA ASP A 86 5.07 -28.87 20.42
C ASP A 86 5.68 -30.15 19.82
N HIS A 87 6.78 -30.03 19.06
CA HIS A 87 7.51 -31.17 18.52
C HIS A 87 8.15 -32.04 19.61
N ALA A 88 8.74 -31.43 20.66
CA ALA A 88 9.28 -32.15 21.80
C ALA A 88 8.19 -32.94 22.54
N PHE A 89 7.04 -32.32 22.80
CA PHE A 89 5.88 -32.99 23.39
C PHE A 89 5.42 -34.20 22.55
N MET A 90 5.36 -34.03 21.22
CA MET A 90 4.96 -35.10 20.30
C MET A 90 5.96 -36.26 20.28
N LEU A 91 7.27 -35.97 20.33
CA LEU A 91 8.32 -36.98 20.41
C LEU A 91 8.25 -37.78 21.71
N GLU A 92 8.08 -37.11 22.85
CA GLU A 92 7.95 -37.76 24.15
C GLU A 92 6.67 -38.59 24.27
N SER A 93 5.60 -38.15 23.60
CA SER A 93 4.29 -38.80 23.64
C SER A 93 4.08 -39.83 22.51
N ALA A 94 5.10 -40.06 21.66
CA ALA A 94 4.96 -40.87 20.45
C ALA A 94 4.51 -42.30 20.70
N GLY A 95 5.03 -42.97 21.73
CA GLY A 95 4.63 -44.35 22.08
C GLY A 95 3.16 -44.45 22.49
N MET A 96 2.67 -43.47 23.23
CA MET A 96 1.26 -43.34 23.61
C MET A 96 0.39 -43.09 22.38
N ILE A 97 0.71 -42.07 21.58
CA ILE A 97 -0.07 -41.69 20.39
C ILE A 97 -0.18 -42.86 19.40
N ARG A 98 0.93 -43.57 19.14
CA ARG A 98 0.94 -44.78 18.28
C ARG A 98 0.02 -45.87 18.84
N SER A 99 0.04 -46.07 20.15
CA SER A 99 -0.81 -47.06 20.83
C SER A 99 -2.30 -46.68 20.75
N SER A 100 -2.64 -45.40 20.93
CA SER A 100 -4.01 -44.90 20.80
C SER A 100 -4.54 -44.99 19.36
N LEU A 101 -3.70 -44.68 18.36
CA LEU A 101 -4.05 -44.84 16.95
C LEU A 101 -4.29 -46.30 16.56
N ALA A 102 -3.49 -47.22 17.08
CA ALA A 102 -3.65 -48.65 16.83
C ALA A 102 -4.94 -49.23 17.44
N GLU A 103 -5.37 -48.69 18.58
CA GLU A 103 -6.54 -49.15 19.34
C GLU A 103 -7.84 -48.37 19.02
N MET A 104 -7.78 -47.34 18.17
CA MET A 104 -8.89 -46.41 17.88
C MET A 104 -10.21 -47.08 17.47
N HIS A 105 -10.16 -48.21 16.75
CA HIS A 105 -11.36 -48.94 16.35
C HIS A 105 -11.99 -49.77 17.48
N GLN A 106 -11.20 -50.16 18.49
CA GLN A 106 -11.65 -50.99 19.62
C GLN A 106 -11.96 -50.16 20.87
N HIS A 107 -11.30 -49.00 21.02
CA HIS A 107 -11.40 -48.09 22.16
C HIS A 107 -11.41 -46.63 21.68
N PRO A 108 -12.52 -46.15 21.06
CA PRO A 108 -12.61 -44.80 20.51
C PRO A 108 -12.40 -43.69 21.55
N GLU A 109 -12.79 -43.94 22.81
CA GLU A 109 -12.60 -43.00 23.93
C GLU A 109 -11.14 -42.59 24.17
N CYS A 110 -10.19 -43.49 23.89
CA CYS A 110 -8.75 -43.21 23.99
C CYS A 110 -8.26 -42.32 22.83
N ALA A 111 -8.88 -42.45 21.65
CA ALA A 111 -8.54 -41.64 20.49
C ALA A 111 -9.07 -40.22 20.62
N ASP A 112 -10.30 -40.05 21.11
CA ASP A 112 -10.92 -38.73 21.35
C ASP A 112 -10.08 -37.91 22.34
N THR A 113 -9.70 -38.50 23.47
CA THR A 113 -8.85 -37.84 24.49
C THR A 113 -7.47 -37.48 23.93
N THR A 114 -6.93 -38.28 23.00
CA THR A 114 -5.62 -38.02 22.38
C THR A 114 -5.71 -36.92 21.29
N ALA A 115 -6.89 -36.67 20.74
CA ALA A 115 -7.13 -35.66 19.70
C ALA A 115 -7.29 -34.23 20.25
N GLU A 116 -7.69 -34.07 21.52
CA GLU A 116 -7.90 -32.76 22.17
C GLU A 116 -6.67 -31.84 22.04
N ARG A 117 -5.49 -32.36 22.36
CA ARG A 117 -4.23 -31.59 22.35
C ARG A 117 -3.81 -31.10 20.96
N PRO A 118 -3.84 -31.92 19.89
CA PRO A 118 -3.68 -31.47 18.51
C PRO A 118 -4.70 -30.39 18.07
N GLU A 119 -5.95 -30.48 18.50
CA GLU A 119 -6.97 -29.48 18.15
C GLU A 119 -6.68 -28.12 18.80
N GLU A 120 -6.26 -28.12 20.07
CA GLU A 120 -5.82 -26.91 20.78
C GLU A 120 -4.57 -26.29 20.13
N SER A 121 -3.57 -27.11 19.77
CA SER A 121 -2.40 -26.67 19.00
C SER A 121 -2.81 -25.97 17.71
N ARG A 122 -3.80 -26.52 16.98
CA ARG A 122 -4.30 -25.91 15.75
C ARG A 122 -4.99 -24.58 16.01
N ALA A 123 -5.80 -24.49 17.05
CA ALA A 123 -6.49 -23.25 17.42
C ALA A 123 -5.52 -22.14 17.82
N GLU A 124 -4.40 -22.46 18.49
CA GLU A 124 -3.36 -21.48 18.83
C GLU A 124 -2.61 -20.96 17.61
N VAL A 125 -2.18 -21.85 16.71
CA VAL A 125 -1.49 -21.46 15.48
C VAL A 125 -2.39 -20.61 14.59
N LEU A 126 -3.67 -20.97 14.47
CA LEU A 126 -4.65 -20.19 13.72
C LEU A 126 -4.82 -18.77 14.28
N ARG A 127 -5.02 -18.65 15.60
CA ARG A 127 -5.11 -17.34 16.28
C ARG A 127 -3.86 -16.51 16.04
N TYR A 128 -2.68 -17.11 16.03
CA TYR A 128 -1.45 -16.39 15.77
C TYR A 128 -1.30 -15.99 14.29
N PHE A 129 -1.69 -16.84 13.34
CA PHE A 129 -1.73 -16.49 11.92
C PHE A 129 -2.72 -15.37 11.60
N GLU A 130 -3.86 -15.32 12.28
CA GLU A 130 -4.80 -14.20 12.21
C GLU A 130 -4.14 -12.89 12.66
N ARG A 131 -3.39 -12.90 13.78
CA ARG A 131 -2.59 -11.75 14.22
C ARG A 131 -1.53 -11.35 13.19
N LEU A 132 -0.89 -12.30 12.51
CA LEU A 132 0.06 -11.99 11.44
C LEU A 132 -0.60 -11.29 10.24
N VAL A 133 -1.85 -11.60 9.92
CA VAL A 133 -2.63 -10.89 8.91
C VAL A 133 -3.02 -9.49 9.42
N GLU A 134 -3.49 -9.36 10.66
CA GLU A 134 -3.83 -8.07 11.29
C GLU A 134 -2.64 -7.10 11.29
N HIS A 135 -1.46 -7.61 11.64
CA HIS A 135 -0.21 -6.85 11.68
C HIS A 135 0.53 -6.79 10.32
N ARG A 136 -0.10 -7.30 9.24
CA ARG A 136 0.39 -7.27 7.84
C ARG A 136 1.73 -7.98 7.59
N PHE A 137 2.09 -8.95 8.44
CA PHE A 137 3.22 -9.84 8.17
C PHE A 137 2.93 -10.84 7.04
N ILE A 138 1.65 -11.17 6.84
CA ILE A 138 1.15 -12.12 5.83
C ILE A 138 -0.02 -11.47 5.07
N PRO A 139 -0.17 -11.70 3.75
CA PRO A 139 -1.31 -11.19 2.99
C PRO A 139 -2.65 -11.79 3.46
N PRO A 140 -3.76 -11.02 3.41
CA PRO A 140 -5.09 -11.50 3.80
C PRO A 140 -5.66 -12.58 2.86
N SER A 141 -5.03 -12.82 1.70
CA SER A 141 -5.38 -13.88 0.76
C SER A 141 -4.79 -15.25 1.11
N ALA A 142 -3.99 -15.35 2.18
CA ALA A 142 -3.38 -16.60 2.60
C ALA A 142 -4.41 -17.58 3.20
N ASP A 143 -4.33 -18.86 2.83
CA ASP A 143 -5.15 -19.91 3.44
C ASP A 143 -4.55 -20.33 4.80
N LEU A 144 -5.04 -19.69 5.85
CA LEU A 144 -4.54 -19.89 7.22
C LEU A 144 -4.81 -21.31 7.73
N LYS A 145 -5.93 -21.92 7.32
CA LYS A 145 -6.32 -23.28 7.74
C LYS A 145 -5.42 -24.33 7.10
N ALA A 146 -5.14 -24.19 5.81
CA ALA A 146 -4.19 -25.07 5.13
C ALA A 146 -2.79 -24.93 5.75
N ALA A 147 -2.35 -23.69 6.02
CA ALA A 147 -1.04 -23.42 6.60
C ALA A 147 -0.86 -24.03 8.00
N ALA A 148 -1.85 -23.89 8.88
CA ALA A 148 -1.81 -24.47 10.22
C ALA A 148 -1.81 -26.00 10.15
N THR A 149 -2.58 -26.58 9.23
CA THR A 149 -2.63 -28.03 8.98
C THR A 149 -1.29 -28.56 8.44
N MET A 150 -0.63 -27.81 7.55
CA MET A 150 0.70 -28.18 7.03
C MET A 150 1.76 -28.13 8.12
N LEU A 151 1.77 -27.10 8.96
CA LEU A 151 2.73 -26.98 10.06
C LEU A 151 2.56 -28.13 11.06
N LEU A 152 1.34 -28.38 11.52
CA LEU A 152 1.07 -29.43 12.48
C LEU A 152 1.24 -30.83 11.89
N GLY A 153 0.82 -31.03 10.65
CA GLY A 153 0.97 -32.31 9.96
C GLY A 153 2.44 -32.66 9.74
N THR A 154 3.30 -31.69 9.46
CA THR A 154 4.75 -31.94 9.32
C THR A 154 5.42 -32.24 10.64
N ILE A 155 5.07 -31.54 11.73
CA ILE A 155 5.54 -31.84 13.10
C ILE A 155 5.09 -33.24 13.53
N PHE A 156 3.83 -33.59 13.28
CA PHE A 156 3.27 -34.90 13.62
C PHE A 156 3.94 -36.02 12.82
N ALA A 157 4.07 -35.86 11.50
CA ALA A 157 4.73 -36.84 10.64
C ALA A 157 6.19 -37.06 11.03
N ASP A 158 6.90 -35.99 11.40
CA ASP A 158 8.26 -36.06 11.93
C ASP A 158 8.32 -36.85 13.24
N ALA A 159 7.54 -36.45 14.24
CA ALA A 159 7.54 -37.11 15.55
C ALA A 159 7.15 -38.60 15.45
N MET A 160 6.19 -38.96 14.60
CA MET A 160 5.75 -40.35 14.46
C MET A 160 6.66 -41.17 13.53
N GLY A 161 7.24 -40.56 12.51
CA GLY A 161 7.93 -41.28 11.42
C GLY A 161 9.45 -41.32 11.57
N ARG A 162 10.07 -40.42 12.35
CA ARG A 162 11.53 -40.27 12.38
C ARG A 162 12.30 -41.50 12.84
N ASP A 163 11.77 -42.28 13.78
CA ASP A 163 12.43 -43.52 14.23
C ASP A 163 12.44 -44.61 13.15
N LEU A 164 11.44 -44.57 12.25
CA LEU A 164 11.30 -45.51 11.13
C LEU A 164 12.08 -45.05 9.89
N MET A 165 12.07 -43.74 9.62
CA MET A 165 12.63 -43.13 8.41
C MET A 165 13.48 -41.88 8.76
N PRO A 166 14.66 -42.06 9.39
CA PRO A 166 15.45 -40.94 9.90
C PRO A 166 15.99 -40.01 8.79
N SER A 167 16.16 -40.52 7.57
CA SER A 167 16.63 -39.74 6.41
C SER A 167 15.56 -38.86 5.76
N MET A 168 14.28 -39.04 6.11
CA MET A 168 13.16 -38.29 5.53
C MET A 168 12.99 -36.89 6.14
N PHE A 169 13.49 -36.68 7.36
CA PHE A 169 13.26 -35.46 8.13
C PHE A 169 14.58 -34.70 8.39
N PRO A 170 14.56 -33.35 8.51
CA PRO A 170 15.73 -32.55 8.87
C PRO A 170 16.33 -32.99 10.23
N PRO A 171 17.57 -32.61 10.59
CA PRO A 171 18.12 -32.87 11.92
C PRO A 171 17.19 -32.42 13.05
N ARG A 172 17.09 -33.19 14.14
CA ARG A 172 16.11 -32.98 15.24
C ARG A 172 16.17 -31.56 15.83
N ASP A 173 17.37 -31.00 15.96
CA ASP A 173 17.64 -29.66 16.48
C ASP A 173 17.19 -28.53 15.51
N LYS A 174 17.07 -28.83 14.21
CA LYS A 174 16.74 -27.85 13.15
C LYS A 174 15.37 -28.06 12.54
N ALA A 175 14.70 -29.17 12.83
CA ALA A 175 13.44 -29.54 12.20
C ALA A 175 12.32 -28.51 12.45
N PRO A 176 12.04 -28.04 13.69
CA PRO A 176 10.98 -27.06 13.94
C PRO A 176 11.20 -25.74 13.19
N ALA A 177 12.43 -25.21 13.25
CA ALA A 177 12.81 -23.98 12.54
C ALA A 177 12.68 -24.10 11.02
N THR A 178 12.93 -25.29 10.47
CA THR A 178 12.82 -25.56 9.03
C THR A 178 11.36 -25.63 8.60
N TYR A 179 10.50 -26.29 9.37
CA TYR A 179 9.06 -26.38 9.10
C TYR A 179 8.38 -25.03 9.16
N VAL A 180 8.63 -24.25 10.23
CA VAL A 180 8.08 -22.90 10.39
C VAL A 180 8.50 -21.98 9.25
N ARG A 181 9.79 -21.99 8.87
CA ARG A 181 10.30 -21.17 7.78
C ARG A 181 9.64 -21.50 6.44
N LEU A 182 9.43 -22.79 6.14
CA LEU A 182 8.79 -23.20 4.89
C LEU A 182 7.32 -22.80 4.85
N VAL A 183 6.58 -23.00 5.95
CA VAL A 183 5.16 -22.63 6.03
C VAL A 183 4.98 -21.11 5.94
N LEU A 184 5.77 -20.33 6.68
CA LEU A 184 5.73 -18.86 6.61
C LEU A 184 6.04 -18.33 5.20
N ARG A 185 7.01 -18.93 4.51
CA ARG A 185 7.29 -18.59 3.11
C ARG A 185 6.15 -18.97 2.18
N ALA A 186 5.55 -20.15 2.38
CA ALA A 186 4.45 -20.64 1.54
C ALA A 186 3.20 -19.74 1.62
N ILE A 187 2.93 -19.14 2.78
CA ILE A 187 1.84 -18.18 2.96
C ILE A 187 2.21 -16.73 2.63
N GLY A 188 3.42 -16.48 2.12
CA GLY A 188 3.80 -15.16 1.62
C GLY A 188 4.35 -14.21 2.69
N ALA A 189 4.82 -14.71 3.84
CA ALA A 189 5.65 -13.93 4.75
C ALA A 189 6.99 -13.64 4.06
N THR A 190 7.09 -12.50 3.38
CA THR A 190 8.31 -12.13 2.65
C THR A 190 9.35 -11.58 3.62
N ALA A 191 10.61 -12.01 3.45
CA ALA A 191 11.77 -11.62 4.27
C ALA A 191 12.07 -10.10 4.27
N VAL A 192 11.34 -9.31 3.48
CA VAL A 192 11.46 -7.85 3.41
C VAL A 192 10.69 -7.15 4.55
N ALA A 193 9.75 -7.84 5.21
CA ALA A 193 9.01 -7.32 6.36
C ALA A 193 9.77 -7.41 7.70
N LEU A 194 10.89 -8.16 7.76
CA LEU A 194 11.65 -8.43 8.99
C LEU A 194 12.89 -7.54 9.20
N LEU A 195 13.19 -6.61 8.27
CA LEU A 195 14.42 -5.79 8.31
C LEU A 195 14.20 -4.26 8.33
N LEU A 196 12.95 -3.79 8.36
CA LEU A 196 12.65 -2.36 8.25
C LEU A 196 11.68 -1.88 9.34
N LEU A 197 12.14 -1.79 10.59
CA LEU A 197 11.55 -0.87 11.57
C LEU A 197 12.44 -0.66 12.81
N VAL A 198 13.63 -0.09 12.59
CA VAL A 198 14.28 0.76 13.62
C VAL A 198 14.10 2.21 13.18
N LEU A 199 13.00 2.82 13.62
CA LEU A 199 12.83 4.27 13.79
C LEU A 199 11.48 4.52 14.48
N PRO A 200 11.43 5.22 15.63
CA PRO A 200 10.19 5.51 16.32
C PRO A 200 9.51 6.67 15.62
N LEU A 201 8.54 6.37 14.76
CA LEU A 201 7.62 7.38 14.24
C LEU A 201 6.32 7.29 15.03
N ALA A 202 6.22 8.23 15.97
CA ALA A 202 5.02 8.77 16.58
C ALA A 202 3.72 7.99 16.29
N SER A 203 3.32 7.14 17.25
CA SER A 203 1.97 6.59 17.32
C SER A 203 0.99 7.74 17.56
N SER A 204 0.42 8.27 16.48
CA SER A 204 -0.88 8.92 16.53
C SER A 204 -1.87 7.92 17.09
N THR A 205 -2.38 8.20 18.29
CA THR A 205 -3.48 7.50 18.94
C THR A 205 -4.68 7.43 17.99
N LEU A 206 -4.93 6.25 17.40
CA LEU A 206 -6.23 5.93 16.84
C LEU A 206 -7.16 5.61 18.01
N GLN A 207 -7.87 6.64 18.45
CA GLN A 207 -9.08 6.49 19.26
C GLN A 207 -9.99 5.47 18.61
N ALA A 208 -10.46 4.53 19.43
CA ALA A 208 -11.63 3.73 19.18
C ALA A 208 -12.74 4.61 18.60
N GLN A 209 -13.41 4.10 17.56
CA GLN A 209 -14.63 4.71 17.02
C GLN A 209 -15.72 4.66 18.11
N GLY A 210 -15.70 5.68 18.96
CA GLY A 210 -16.91 6.18 19.59
C GLY A 210 -17.79 6.74 18.49
N THR A 211 -19.07 6.38 18.55
CA THR A 211 -20.18 6.99 17.84
C THR A 211 -19.91 8.48 17.66
N ALA A 212 -19.80 8.95 16.42
CA ALA A 212 -19.45 10.33 16.12
C ALA A 212 -20.35 11.26 16.94
N PRO A 213 -19.80 12.13 17.83
CA PRO A 213 -20.59 13.19 18.39
C PRO A 213 -21.11 13.99 17.19
N ASN A 214 -22.39 14.37 17.24
CA ASN A 214 -23.01 15.26 16.26
C ASN A 214 -22.11 16.49 16.13
N ALA A 215 -21.22 16.47 15.14
CA ALA A 215 -20.21 17.50 14.98
C ALA A 215 -20.98 18.77 14.65
N ALA A 216 -20.79 19.81 15.46
CA ALA A 216 -21.28 21.13 15.15
C ALA A 216 -20.90 21.46 13.69
N PRO A 217 -21.79 22.09 12.91
CA PRO A 217 -21.54 22.37 11.50
C PRO A 217 -20.18 23.05 11.38
N ALA A 218 -19.26 22.40 10.64
CA ALA A 218 -17.96 22.98 10.40
C ALA A 218 -18.16 24.18 9.48
N ALA A 219 -18.06 25.38 10.04
CA ALA A 219 -17.95 26.62 9.29
C ALA A 219 -16.65 26.56 8.50
N LEU A 220 -16.75 26.46 7.16
CA LEU A 220 -15.60 26.33 6.29
C LEU A 220 -15.49 27.54 5.36
N SER A 221 -14.43 28.32 5.54
CA SER A 221 -14.05 29.39 4.63
C SER A 221 -13.28 28.87 3.42
N LEU A 222 -13.23 29.64 2.34
CA LEU A 222 -12.42 29.30 1.16
C LEU A 222 -10.93 29.14 1.52
N ALA A 223 -10.40 30.02 2.37
CA ALA A 223 -8.99 29.97 2.78
C ALA A 223 -8.65 28.66 3.52
N GLU A 224 -9.50 28.23 4.44
CA GLU A 224 -9.34 26.96 5.15
C GLU A 224 -9.49 25.77 4.20
N ALA A 225 -10.44 25.82 3.26
CA ALA A 225 -10.62 24.78 2.25
C ALA A 225 -9.35 24.61 1.38
N LEU A 226 -8.76 25.72 0.94
CA LEU A 226 -7.52 25.72 0.15
C LEU A 226 -6.32 25.19 0.97
N GLN A 227 -6.19 25.58 2.24
CA GLN A 227 -5.13 25.07 3.11
C GLN A 227 -5.27 23.56 3.36
N MET A 228 -6.50 23.08 3.59
CA MET A 228 -6.78 21.64 3.73
C MET A 228 -6.51 20.88 2.43
N ALA A 229 -6.81 21.48 1.28
CA ALA A 229 -6.56 20.89 -0.04
C ALA A 229 -5.07 20.62 -0.27
N GLU A 230 -4.20 21.57 0.08
CA GLU A 230 -2.76 21.40 -0.10
C GLU A 230 -2.21 20.22 0.72
N GLN A 231 -2.70 20.04 1.94
CA GLN A 231 -2.22 18.99 2.85
C GLN A 231 -2.83 17.61 2.55
N ARG A 232 -4.10 17.56 2.14
CA ARG A 232 -4.88 16.31 2.06
C ARG A 232 -5.12 15.80 0.64
N SER A 233 -4.87 16.61 -0.40
CA SER A 233 -5.16 16.23 -1.78
C SER A 233 -4.44 14.94 -2.20
N ALA A 234 -5.20 14.04 -2.85
CA ALA A 234 -4.66 12.80 -3.41
C ALA A 234 -3.62 13.07 -4.50
N GLY A 235 -3.93 14.01 -5.39
CA GLY A 235 -3.08 14.37 -6.53
C GLY A 235 -1.75 14.97 -6.09
N VAL A 236 -1.77 15.84 -5.07
CA VAL A 236 -0.54 16.43 -4.51
C VAL A 236 0.34 15.35 -3.87
N ARG A 237 -0.25 14.42 -3.11
CA ARG A 237 0.52 13.29 -2.52
C ARG A 237 1.09 12.36 -3.59
N ALA A 238 0.35 12.09 -4.66
CA ALA A 238 0.84 11.29 -5.77
C ALA A 238 2.01 11.98 -6.50
N ALA A 239 1.92 13.30 -6.72
CA ALA A 239 3.00 14.08 -7.31
C ALA A 239 4.22 14.17 -6.38
N ALA A 240 4.03 14.27 -5.06
CA ALA A 240 5.10 14.27 -4.07
C ALA A 240 5.86 12.92 -4.07
N ALA A 241 5.13 11.81 -4.09
CA ALA A 241 5.73 10.48 -4.26
C ALA A 241 6.46 10.35 -5.62
N GLY A 242 5.95 11.04 -6.66
CA GLY A 242 6.62 11.16 -7.95
C GLY A 242 7.97 11.87 -7.86
N ALA A 243 8.07 12.95 -7.08
CA ALA A 243 9.32 13.65 -6.80
C ALA A 243 10.28 12.81 -5.94
N ASP A 244 9.77 12.11 -4.92
CA ASP A 244 10.56 11.16 -4.12
C ASP A 244 11.18 10.05 -4.97
N ARG A 245 10.41 9.50 -5.92
CA ARG A 245 10.90 8.55 -6.91
C ARG A 245 12.02 9.13 -7.77
N ALA A 246 11.90 10.38 -8.23
CA ALA A 246 12.95 11.04 -9.00
C ALA A 246 14.22 11.29 -8.15
N ARG A 247 14.09 11.63 -6.86
CA ARG A 247 15.23 11.69 -5.93
C ARG A 247 15.87 10.32 -5.73
N GLY A 248 15.07 9.27 -5.67
CA GLY A 248 15.55 7.88 -5.66
C GLY A 248 16.37 7.53 -6.91
N GLN A 249 15.90 7.93 -8.09
CA GLN A 249 16.64 7.76 -9.35
C GLN A 249 17.95 8.54 -9.38
N LEU A 250 17.97 9.78 -8.88
CA LEU A 250 19.20 10.55 -8.71
C LEU A 250 20.17 9.85 -7.74
N ARG A 251 19.65 9.27 -6.66
CA ARG A 251 20.46 8.47 -5.71
C ARG A 251 21.02 7.21 -6.36
N GLN A 252 20.26 6.53 -7.22
CA GLN A 252 20.73 5.39 -8.04
C GLN A 252 21.80 5.82 -9.05
N ALA A 253 21.67 7.00 -9.66
CA ALA A 253 22.71 7.54 -10.55
C ALA A 253 23.98 7.89 -9.75
N ASN A 254 23.84 8.46 -8.56
CA ASN A 254 24.96 8.76 -7.66
C ASN A 254 25.64 7.49 -7.13
N SER A 255 24.90 6.41 -6.88
CA SER A 255 25.50 5.16 -6.38
C SER A 255 26.44 4.51 -7.41
N GLN A 256 26.21 4.70 -8.71
CA GLN A 256 27.12 4.20 -9.75
C GLN A 256 28.51 4.85 -9.73
N LEU A 257 28.65 6.00 -9.05
CA LEU A 257 29.93 6.69 -8.81
C LEU A 257 30.64 6.18 -7.54
N LEU A 258 29.94 5.42 -6.68
CA LEU A 258 30.43 4.89 -5.41
C LEU A 258 30.82 3.41 -5.54
N PRO A 259 31.65 2.89 -4.61
CA PRO A 259 32.09 1.50 -4.68
C PRO A 259 30.91 0.58 -4.42
N GLN A 260 30.74 -0.41 -5.29
CA GLN A 260 29.73 -1.43 -5.18
C GLN A 260 30.33 -2.66 -4.52
N ILE A 261 29.87 -3.02 -3.32
CA ILE A 261 30.34 -4.18 -2.58
C ILE A 261 29.24 -5.25 -2.63
N ASN A 262 29.58 -6.43 -3.14
CA ASN A 262 28.67 -7.56 -3.27
C ASN A 262 29.26 -8.78 -2.58
N GLY A 263 28.42 -9.49 -1.81
CA GLY A 263 28.73 -10.79 -1.25
C GLY A 263 27.96 -11.89 -1.99
N ALA A 264 28.63 -12.98 -2.33
CA ALA A 264 28.03 -14.16 -2.92
C ALA A 264 28.55 -15.42 -2.24
N ALA A 265 27.69 -16.42 -2.09
CA ALA A 265 28.03 -17.74 -1.59
C ALA A 265 27.49 -18.76 -2.58
N ASN A 266 28.39 -19.49 -3.23
CA ASN A 266 28.06 -20.48 -4.24
C ASN A 266 28.45 -21.87 -3.72
N TYR A 267 27.53 -22.83 -3.86
CA TYR A 267 27.80 -24.24 -3.69
C TYR A 267 27.72 -24.91 -5.06
N GLN A 268 28.78 -25.60 -5.44
CA GLN A 268 28.85 -26.34 -6.69
C GLN A 268 29.18 -27.80 -6.39
N ARG A 269 28.37 -28.72 -6.91
CA ARG A 269 28.66 -30.14 -6.93
C ARG A 269 29.06 -30.56 -8.35
N ALA A 270 30.28 -31.01 -8.53
CA ALA A 270 30.72 -31.60 -9.79
C ALA A 270 30.14 -33.01 -9.90
N ILE A 271 29.22 -33.23 -10.86
CA ILE A 271 28.66 -34.57 -11.14
C ILE A 271 29.67 -35.44 -11.88
N GLN A 272 30.43 -34.82 -12.79
CA GLN A 272 31.58 -35.42 -13.47
C GLN A 272 32.73 -34.43 -13.37
N ASN A 273 33.88 -34.89 -12.88
CA ASN A 273 35.07 -34.06 -12.73
C ASN A 273 36.19 -34.62 -13.60
N GLN A 274 36.68 -33.81 -14.53
CA GLN A 274 37.80 -34.18 -15.41
C GLN A 274 39.06 -34.56 -14.62
N PHE A 275 39.30 -33.95 -13.47
CA PHE A 275 40.44 -34.26 -12.61
C PHE A 275 40.27 -35.58 -11.87
N GLN A 276 39.03 -35.98 -11.56
CA GLN A 276 38.74 -37.30 -11.02
C GLN A 276 39.04 -38.39 -12.06
N ALA A 277 38.57 -38.22 -13.29
CA ALA A 277 38.85 -39.15 -14.39
C ALA A 277 40.36 -39.25 -14.73
N ILE A 278 41.06 -38.11 -14.72
CA ILE A 278 42.53 -38.07 -14.90
C ILE A 278 43.22 -38.77 -13.73
N SER A 279 42.83 -38.52 -12.48
CA SER A 279 43.44 -39.20 -11.32
C SER A 279 43.22 -40.70 -11.32
N GLU A 280 42.06 -41.18 -11.80
CA GLU A 280 41.74 -42.60 -11.94
C GLU A 280 42.56 -43.26 -13.07
N GLN A 281 42.78 -42.56 -14.20
CA GLN A 281 43.54 -43.07 -15.34
C GLN A 281 45.05 -43.19 -15.07
N PHE A 282 45.60 -42.35 -14.19
CA PHE A 282 47.02 -42.36 -13.79
C PHE A 282 47.24 -42.95 -12.39
N ALA A 283 46.22 -43.59 -11.78
CA ALA A 283 46.37 -44.33 -10.54
C ALA A 283 47.27 -45.57 -10.79
N PRO A 284 48.31 -45.83 -9.97
CA PRO A 284 49.21 -46.96 -10.17
C PRO A 284 48.47 -48.29 -9.98
N ASP A 285 48.68 -49.22 -10.91
CA ASP A 285 48.13 -50.58 -10.86
C ASP A 285 48.63 -51.26 -9.57
N SER A 286 47.71 -51.68 -8.70
CA SER A 286 47.96 -52.15 -7.34
C SER A 286 48.61 -53.54 -7.29
N GLY A 287 49.79 -53.69 -7.90
CA GLY A 287 50.48 -54.95 -8.12
C GLY A 287 52.00 -54.96 -7.91
N SER A 288 52.66 -53.83 -7.63
CA SER A 288 54.09 -53.85 -7.26
C SER A 288 54.35 -52.99 -6.02
N GLY A 289 54.94 -53.62 -5.01
CA GLY A 289 55.28 -52.97 -3.75
C GLY A 289 56.37 -51.92 -3.93
N GLY A 290 56.02 -50.66 -3.68
CA GLY A 290 56.97 -49.56 -3.59
C GLY A 290 56.28 -48.20 -3.40
N GLY A 291 56.30 -47.69 -2.16
CA GLY A 291 56.30 -46.25 -1.83
C GLY A 291 55.23 -45.32 -2.43
N ASP A 292 54.08 -45.26 -1.77
CA ASP A 292 53.20 -44.11 -1.41
C ASP A 292 53.24 -42.71 -2.08
N ASP A 293 53.78 -42.48 -3.28
CA ASP A 293 53.79 -41.13 -3.92
C ASP A 293 53.17 -41.11 -5.33
N GLY A 294 52.04 -41.78 -5.52
CA GLY A 294 51.24 -41.65 -6.74
C GLY A 294 50.53 -40.29 -6.82
N ILE A 295 50.48 -39.66 -8.01
CA ILE A 295 49.79 -38.37 -8.25
C ILE A 295 48.34 -38.38 -7.72
N ALA A 296 47.69 -39.55 -7.74
CA ALA A 296 46.32 -39.78 -7.24
C ALA A 296 46.13 -39.50 -5.74
N ASN A 297 47.14 -39.72 -4.89
CA ASN A 297 47.07 -39.48 -3.44
C ASN A 297 47.66 -38.12 -3.01
N SER A 298 48.05 -37.27 -3.97
CA SER A 298 48.57 -35.95 -3.63
C SER A 298 47.45 -35.03 -3.07
N PRO A 299 47.72 -34.21 -2.05
CA PRO A 299 46.74 -33.26 -1.49
C PRO A 299 46.15 -32.30 -2.55
N LEU A 300 46.94 -31.99 -3.58
CA LEU A 300 46.50 -31.18 -4.71
C LEU A 300 45.51 -31.93 -5.61
N ALA A 301 45.76 -33.21 -5.92
CA ALA A 301 44.83 -34.02 -6.71
C ALA A 301 43.46 -34.17 -6.03
N GLN A 302 43.43 -34.32 -4.70
CA GLN A 302 42.19 -34.39 -3.93
C GLN A 302 41.38 -33.08 -3.97
N ILE A 303 42.05 -31.92 -3.95
CA ILE A 303 41.41 -30.60 -4.10
C ILE A 303 40.81 -30.42 -5.51
N PHE A 304 41.54 -30.82 -6.56
CA PHE A 304 41.07 -30.70 -7.95
C PHE A 304 39.99 -31.72 -8.30
N ALA A 305 40.02 -32.91 -7.70
CA ALA A 305 39.03 -33.98 -7.89
C ALA A 305 37.83 -33.89 -6.92
N ALA A 306 37.78 -32.89 -6.03
CA ALA A 306 36.72 -32.78 -5.03
C ALA A 306 35.31 -32.68 -5.68
N PRO A 307 34.32 -33.47 -5.20
CA PRO A 307 32.97 -33.46 -5.75
C PRO A 307 32.16 -32.24 -5.32
N ASN A 308 32.48 -31.64 -4.17
CA ASN A 308 31.78 -30.51 -3.59
C ASN A 308 32.73 -29.32 -3.48
N THR A 309 32.29 -28.13 -3.91
CA THR A 309 33.04 -26.88 -3.79
C THR A 309 32.15 -25.80 -3.21
N PHE A 310 32.61 -25.16 -2.13
CA PHE A 310 31.99 -23.97 -1.56
C PHE A 310 32.84 -22.76 -1.89
N ILE A 311 32.23 -21.74 -2.49
CA ILE A 311 32.89 -20.50 -2.90
C ILE A 311 32.19 -19.33 -2.25
N PHE A 312 32.86 -18.72 -1.26
CA PHE A 312 32.46 -17.42 -0.74
C PHE A 312 33.20 -16.35 -1.53
N THR A 313 32.49 -15.37 -2.06
CA THR A 313 33.04 -14.26 -2.85
C THR A 313 32.59 -12.94 -2.25
N LEU A 314 33.53 -12.08 -1.92
CA LEU A 314 33.30 -10.67 -1.62
C LEU A 314 33.95 -9.86 -2.74
N SER A 315 33.17 -9.17 -3.55
CA SER A 315 33.66 -8.34 -4.65
C SER A 315 33.34 -6.87 -4.41
N ALA A 316 34.33 -6.01 -4.59
CA ALA A 316 34.20 -4.57 -4.55
C ALA A 316 34.58 -4.01 -5.93
N THR A 317 33.66 -3.29 -6.57
CA THR A 317 33.86 -2.70 -7.91
C THR A 317 33.65 -1.20 -7.87
N GLN A 318 34.62 -0.46 -8.39
CA GLN A 318 34.61 1.00 -8.48
C GLN A 318 34.91 1.43 -9.92
N ASN A 319 34.02 2.24 -10.50
CA ASN A 319 34.33 2.95 -11.73
C ASN A 319 35.26 4.11 -11.39
N LEU A 320 36.52 4.06 -11.83
CA LEU A 320 37.49 5.14 -11.58
C LEU A 320 37.32 6.27 -12.59
N TRP A 321 37.13 5.91 -13.86
CA TRP A 321 36.96 6.88 -14.94
C TRP A 321 36.08 6.31 -16.04
N THR A 322 35.04 7.03 -16.44
CA THR A 322 34.11 6.60 -17.51
C THR A 322 33.96 7.66 -18.59
N ALA A 323 35.01 8.44 -18.84
CA ALA A 323 35.03 9.52 -19.83
C ALA A 323 33.82 10.49 -19.76
N GLY A 324 33.30 10.75 -18.56
CA GLY A 324 32.14 11.64 -18.34
C GLY A 324 30.75 11.04 -18.62
N ARG A 325 30.65 9.74 -18.97
CA ARG A 325 29.35 9.08 -19.19
C ARG A 325 28.47 9.07 -17.94
N LEU A 326 29.02 8.68 -16.79
CA LEU A 326 28.26 8.63 -15.52
C LEU A 326 27.88 10.03 -15.03
N THR A 327 28.72 11.05 -15.25
CA THR A 327 28.38 12.44 -14.92
C THR A 327 27.23 12.97 -15.79
N ALA A 328 27.20 12.62 -17.09
CA ALA A 328 26.08 12.94 -17.96
C ALA A 328 24.79 12.21 -17.54
N GLN A 329 24.88 10.92 -17.15
CA GLN A 329 23.72 10.18 -16.62
C GLN A 329 23.18 10.79 -15.32
N ARG A 330 24.06 11.19 -14.39
CA ARG A 330 23.68 11.92 -13.17
C ARG A 330 22.99 13.25 -13.51
N ALA A 331 23.56 14.05 -14.41
CA ALA A 331 22.96 15.33 -14.81
C ALA A 331 21.59 15.14 -15.46
N GLY A 332 21.39 14.07 -16.23
CA GLY A 332 20.07 13.71 -16.78
C GLY A 332 19.05 13.33 -15.70
N ALA A 333 19.47 12.60 -14.66
CA ALA A 333 18.62 12.28 -13.51
C ALA A 333 18.27 13.54 -12.66
N GLU A 334 19.19 14.50 -12.56
CA GLU A 334 18.98 15.78 -11.90
C GLU A 334 17.96 16.66 -12.64
N ALA A 335 18.07 16.75 -13.97
CA ALA A 335 17.07 17.40 -14.80
C ALA A 335 15.69 16.70 -14.68
N GLY A 336 15.67 15.37 -14.58
CA GLY A 336 14.47 14.59 -14.30
C GLY A 336 13.84 14.90 -12.94
N LEU A 337 14.65 15.13 -11.90
CA LEU A 337 14.19 15.59 -10.59
C LEU A 337 13.59 16.99 -10.67
N SER A 338 14.26 17.93 -11.34
CA SER A 338 13.71 19.28 -11.55
C SER A 338 12.35 19.23 -12.25
N ALA A 339 12.17 18.35 -13.24
CA ALA A 339 10.88 18.17 -13.91
C ALA A 339 9.80 17.64 -12.95
N ALA A 340 10.16 16.74 -12.03
CA ALA A 340 9.24 16.19 -11.03
C ALA A 340 8.84 17.22 -9.96
N ASP A 341 9.76 18.07 -9.51
CA ASP A 341 9.45 19.15 -8.55
C ASP A 341 8.55 20.23 -9.17
N ILE A 342 8.72 20.53 -10.46
CA ILE A 342 7.81 21.40 -11.22
C ILE A 342 6.42 20.74 -11.34
N ALA A 343 6.35 19.45 -11.62
CA ALA A 343 5.10 18.70 -11.68
C ALA A 343 4.36 18.68 -10.32
N LEU A 344 5.08 18.60 -9.21
CA LEU A 344 4.50 18.76 -7.87
C LEU A 344 3.87 20.14 -7.67
N SER A 345 4.57 21.19 -8.08
CA SER A 345 4.04 22.57 -8.00
C SER A 345 2.78 22.73 -8.86
N SER A 346 2.75 22.10 -10.04
CA SER A 346 1.57 22.11 -10.93
C SER A 346 0.40 21.31 -10.37
N ALA A 347 0.65 20.14 -9.76
CA ALA A 347 -0.37 19.36 -9.07
C ALA A 347 -0.98 20.11 -7.87
N LYS A 348 -0.19 20.92 -7.15
CA LYS A 348 -0.72 21.81 -6.10
C LYS A 348 -1.63 22.88 -6.68
N ALA A 349 -1.21 23.57 -7.73
CA ALA A 349 -2.03 24.59 -8.40
C ALA A 349 -3.35 24.02 -8.93
N GLN A 350 -3.32 22.83 -9.54
CA GLN A 350 -4.53 22.15 -10.01
C GLN A 350 -5.47 21.79 -8.85
N ALA A 351 -4.94 21.23 -7.76
CA ALA A 351 -5.76 20.88 -6.60
C ALA A 351 -6.41 22.12 -5.95
N LEU A 352 -5.70 23.25 -5.90
CA LEU A 352 -6.26 24.52 -5.42
C LEU A 352 -7.38 25.02 -6.33
N LEU A 353 -7.22 24.94 -7.65
CA LEU A 353 -8.26 25.33 -8.60
C LEU A 353 -9.49 24.41 -8.50
N ASP A 354 -9.30 23.08 -8.44
CA ASP A 354 -10.39 22.11 -8.34
C ASP A 354 -11.22 22.33 -7.06
N VAL A 355 -10.56 22.63 -5.94
CA VAL A 355 -11.23 22.95 -4.67
C VAL A 355 -11.91 24.30 -4.72
N ALA A 356 -11.30 25.33 -5.31
CA ALA A 356 -11.95 26.63 -5.49
C ALA A 356 -13.22 26.50 -6.35
N GLN A 357 -13.17 25.75 -7.44
CA GLN A 357 -14.33 25.45 -8.29
C GLN A 357 -15.42 24.72 -7.51
N ALA A 358 -15.08 23.63 -6.84
CA ALA A 358 -16.05 22.87 -6.05
C ALA A 358 -16.64 23.68 -4.88
N TYR A 359 -15.86 24.59 -4.29
CA TYR A 359 -16.33 25.50 -3.24
C TYR A 359 -17.38 26.46 -3.79
N TYR A 360 -17.08 27.18 -4.87
CA TYR A 360 -18.03 28.12 -5.47
C TYR A 360 -19.24 27.41 -6.10
N ASP A 361 -19.08 26.18 -6.61
CA ASP A 361 -20.20 25.33 -7.05
C ASP A 361 -21.13 24.99 -5.89
N ALA A 362 -20.58 24.68 -4.72
CA ALA A 362 -21.37 24.38 -3.53
C ALA A 362 -22.09 25.61 -2.99
N VAL A 363 -21.44 26.78 -2.96
CA VAL A 363 -22.09 28.04 -2.57
C VAL A 363 -23.20 28.43 -3.56
N ALA A 364 -22.97 28.29 -4.87
CA ALA A 364 -23.99 28.56 -5.88
C ALA A 364 -25.18 27.60 -5.77
N ALA A 365 -24.93 26.30 -5.58
CA ALA A 365 -25.98 25.31 -5.41
C ALA A 365 -26.78 25.52 -4.12
N GLU A 366 -26.16 26.01 -3.05
CA GLU A 366 -26.86 26.43 -1.83
C GLU A 366 -27.82 27.59 -2.11
N ARG A 367 -27.37 28.63 -2.83
CA ARG A 367 -28.25 29.75 -3.24
C ARG A 367 -29.38 29.31 -4.17
N PHE A 368 -29.14 28.39 -5.10
CA PHE A 368 -30.20 27.84 -5.95
C PHE A 368 -31.26 27.10 -5.16
N ALA A 369 -30.86 26.31 -4.16
CA ALA A 369 -31.80 25.64 -3.26
C ALA A 369 -32.60 26.64 -2.43
N GLU A 370 -31.97 27.69 -1.90
CA GLU A 370 -32.65 28.77 -1.16
C GLU A 370 -33.69 29.50 -2.04
N ILE A 371 -33.33 29.85 -3.29
CA ILE A 371 -34.26 30.48 -4.23
C ILE A 371 -35.43 29.55 -4.52
N ALA A 372 -35.18 28.28 -4.88
CA ALA A 372 -36.23 27.32 -5.20
C ALA A 372 -37.16 27.02 -4.00
N ASP A 373 -36.60 26.94 -2.79
CA ASP A 373 -37.38 26.75 -1.56
C ASP A 373 -38.25 27.97 -1.25
N SER A 374 -37.71 29.18 -1.44
CA SER A 374 -38.48 30.42 -1.29
C SER A 374 -39.61 30.53 -2.32
N THR A 375 -39.35 30.13 -3.56
CA THR A 375 -40.35 30.10 -4.64
C THR A 375 -41.47 29.11 -4.30
N LEU A 376 -41.12 27.89 -3.88
CA LEU A 376 -42.09 26.87 -3.47
C LEU A 376 -42.95 27.34 -2.30
N ALA A 377 -42.34 27.83 -1.22
CA ALA A 377 -43.06 28.32 -0.03
C ALA A 377 -44.04 29.44 -0.38
N LEU A 378 -43.67 30.34 -1.30
CA LEU A 378 -44.55 31.39 -1.77
C LEU A 378 -45.69 30.83 -2.65
N THR A 379 -45.44 29.87 -3.55
CA THR A 379 -46.54 29.22 -4.32
C THR A 379 -47.50 28.43 -3.45
N GLU A 380 -47.02 27.82 -2.36
CA GLU A 380 -47.88 27.15 -1.37
C GLU A 380 -48.77 28.15 -0.63
N ARG A 381 -48.22 29.32 -0.26
CA ARG A 381 -49.02 30.42 0.29
C ARG A 381 -50.08 30.91 -0.70
N THR A 382 -49.70 31.13 -1.96
CA THR A 382 -50.66 31.53 -3.01
C THR A 382 -51.77 30.50 -3.18
N LEU A 383 -51.45 29.20 -3.22
CA LEU A 383 -52.44 28.14 -3.31
C LEU A 383 -53.38 28.14 -2.10
N SER A 384 -52.87 28.35 -0.89
CA SER A 384 -53.70 28.44 0.33
C SER A 384 -54.67 29.61 0.30
N GLN A 385 -54.24 30.76 -0.22
CA GLN A 385 -55.08 31.95 -0.37
C GLN A 385 -56.18 31.74 -1.43
N VAL A 386 -55.83 31.20 -2.60
CA VAL A 386 -56.81 30.92 -3.66
C VAL A 386 -57.82 29.86 -3.22
N ARG A 387 -57.39 28.85 -2.45
CA ARG A 387 -58.28 27.85 -1.87
C ARG A 387 -59.30 28.47 -0.91
N LEU A 388 -58.85 29.34 0.00
CA LEU A 388 -59.74 30.06 0.91
C LEU A 388 -60.70 30.98 0.14
N ALA A 389 -60.19 31.72 -0.85
CA ALA A 389 -61.01 32.58 -1.70
C ALA A 389 -62.08 31.78 -2.47
N ARG A 390 -61.78 30.54 -2.87
CA ARG A 390 -62.75 29.63 -3.50
C ARG A 390 -63.82 29.16 -2.51
N GLU A 391 -63.44 28.82 -1.28
CA GLU A 391 -64.37 28.42 -0.21
C GLU A 391 -65.34 29.56 0.14
N VAL A 392 -64.89 30.82 0.07
CA VAL A 392 -65.73 32.03 0.28
C VAL A 392 -66.47 32.46 -1.01
N GLY A 393 -66.29 31.74 -2.13
CA GLY A 393 -66.98 32.00 -3.40
C GLY A 393 -66.41 33.16 -4.24
N THR A 394 -65.26 33.71 -3.85
CA THR A 394 -64.61 34.87 -4.50
C THR A 394 -63.56 34.50 -5.56
N ALA A 395 -63.15 33.23 -5.65
CA ALA A 395 -62.25 32.73 -6.69
C ALA A 395 -62.89 31.61 -7.52
N SER A 396 -62.46 31.46 -8.78
CA SER A 396 -62.96 30.42 -9.68
C SER A 396 -62.25 29.07 -9.47
N GLU A 397 -62.84 27.98 -9.97
CA GLU A 397 -62.16 26.67 -10.03
C GLU A 397 -60.91 26.72 -10.93
N PHE A 398 -60.96 27.51 -12.00
CA PHE A 398 -59.84 27.74 -12.89
C PHE A 398 -58.62 28.34 -12.16
N ASP A 399 -58.85 29.34 -11.29
CA ASP A 399 -57.78 29.96 -10.50
C ASP A 399 -57.13 28.96 -9.52
N LEU A 400 -57.96 28.10 -8.91
CA LEU A 400 -57.47 27.03 -8.03
C LEU A 400 -56.61 26.02 -8.79
N LEU A 401 -57.09 25.52 -9.93
CA LEU A 401 -56.34 24.56 -10.77
C LEU A 401 -55.02 25.17 -11.24
N ARG A 402 -55.02 26.43 -11.65
CA ARG A 402 -53.80 27.14 -12.07
C ARG A 402 -52.80 27.28 -10.92
N ALA A 403 -53.25 27.63 -9.72
CA ALA A 403 -52.39 27.72 -8.54
C ALA A 403 -51.82 26.34 -8.14
N GLN A 404 -52.61 25.28 -8.26
CA GLN A 404 -52.18 23.89 -8.03
C GLN A 404 -51.09 23.49 -9.02
N VAL A 405 -51.32 23.66 -10.33
CA VAL A 405 -50.33 23.36 -11.38
C VAL A 405 -49.04 24.14 -11.17
N THR A 406 -49.14 25.42 -10.79
CA THR A 406 -47.95 26.25 -10.51
C THR A 406 -47.14 25.68 -9.36
N ARG A 407 -47.77 25.35 -8.22
CA ARG A 407 -47.10 24.73 -7.07
C ARG A 407 -46.52 23.36 -7.43
N ASP A 408 -47.29 22.53 -8.14
CA ASP A 408 -46.88 21.19 -8.53
C ASP A 408 -45.71 21.19 -9.52
N ASN A 409 -45.57 22.23 -10.36
CA ASN A 409 -44.39 22.44 -11.20
C ASN A 409 -43.15 22.92 -10.41
N GLN A 410 -43.34 23.69 -9.33
CA GLN A 410 -42.22 24.17 -8.50
C GLN A 410 -41.67 23.10 -7.55
N ARG A 411 -42.48 22.12 -7.16
CA ARG A 411 -42.06 21.06 -6.23
C ARG A 411 -40.89 20.20 -6.78
N PRO A 412 -40.91 19.69 -8.03
CA PRO A 412 -39.77 19.02 -8.62
C PRO A 412 -38.51 19.89 -8.70
N ALA A 413 -38.65 21.17 -9.03
CA ALA A 413 -37.53 22.11 -9.12
C ALA A 413 -36.81 22.28 -7.77
N ALA A 414 -37.57 22.42 -6.68
CA ALA A 414 -37.00 22.47 -5.32
C ALA A 414 -36.30 21.17 -4.92
N ILE A 415 -36.88 20.00 -5.23
CA ILE A 415 -36.25 18.69 -4.97
C ILE A 415 -34.93 18.57 -5.74
N GLN A 416 -34.91 18.95 -7.01
CA GLN A 416 -33.70 18.92 -7.84
C GLN A 416 -32.62 19.88 -7.31
N ALA A 417 -33.00 21.11 -6.92
CA ALA A 417 -32.07 22.09 -6.37
C ALA A 417 -31.46 21.61 -5.03
N ARG A 418 -32.25 21.01 -4.14
CA ARG A 418 -31.76 20.37 -2.91
C ARG A 418 -30.80 19.21 -3.19
N GLY A 419 -31.12 18.37 -4.18
CA GLY A 419 -30.25 17.29 -4.63
C GLY A 419 -28.92 17.80 -5.19
N ALA A 420 -28.96 18.86 -6.02
CA ALA A 420 -27.77 19.51 -6.57
C ALA A 420 -26.90 20.13 -5.48
N ARG A 421 -27.50 20.80 -4.49
CA ARG A 421 -26.79 21.29 -3.28
C ARG A 421 -26.07 20.16 -2.56
N GLN A 422 -26.77 19.05 -2.29
CA GLN A 422 -26.18 17.89 -1.63
C GLN A 422 -25.01 17.31 -2.44
N ALA A 423 -25.18 17.15 -3.75
CA ALA A 423 -24.13 16.64 -4.64
C ALA A 423 -22.89 17.55 -4.66
N ALA A 424 -23.08 18.87 -4.74
CA ALA A 424 -21.97 19.83 -4.71
C ALA A 424 -21.21 19.81 -3.37
N GLN A 425 -21.93 19.74 -2.25
CA GLN A 425 -21.33 19.59 -0.92
C GLN A 425 -20.57 18.27 -0.78
N LEU A 426 -21.11 17.16 -1.31
CA LEU A 426 -20.44 15.85 -1.29
C LEU A 426 -19.15 15.87 -2.14
N ARG A 427 -19.16 16.53 -3.30
CA ARG A 427 -17.96 16.72 -4.14
C ARG A 427 -16.89 17.52 -3.39
N LEU A 428 -17.25 18.61 -2.72
CA LEU A 428 -16.32 19.39 -1.92
C LEU A 428 -15.74 18.55 -0.76
N LYS A 429 -16.59 17.80 -0.03
CA LYS A 429 -16.16 16.89 1.04
C LYS A 429 -15.21 15.82 0.52
N GLN A 430 -15.47 15.25 -0.65
CA GLN A 430 -14.59 14.27 -1.28
C GLN A 430 -13.21 14.85 -1.57
N LEU A 431 -13.13 16.05 -2.15
CA LEU A 431 -11.86 16.72 -2.46
C LEU A 431 -11.06 17.07 -1.20
N LEU A 432 -11.74 17.51 -0.14
CA LEU A 432 -11.14 17.84 1.16
C LEU A 432 -10.90 16.60 2.06
N ARG A 433 -11.36 15.43 1.62
CA ARG A 433 -11.35 14.17 2.37
C ARG A 433 -12.03 14.28 3.74
N LEU A 434 -13.15 14.99 3.80
CA LEU A 434 -13.99 15.07 4.98
C LEU A 434 -14.99 13.89 5.00
N PRO A 435 -15.41 13.41 6.19
CA PRO A 435 -16.47 12.41 6.29
C PRO A 435 -17.76 12.90 5.61
N LEU A 436 -18.36 12.07 4.78
CA LEU A 436 -19.54 12.45 4.00
C LEU A 436 -20.74 12.84 4.89
N ALA A 437 -20.85 12.22 6.06
CA ALA A 437 -21.90 12.44 7.05
C ALA A 437 -21.76 13.75 7.86
N GLN A 438 -20.61 14.42 7.82
CA GLN A 438 -20.39 15.64 8.61
C GLN A 438 -21.22 16.81 8.03
N PRO A 439 -22.02 17.54 8.83
CA PRO A 439 -22.71 18.74 8.35
C PRO A 439 -21.69 19.84 8.02
N LEU A 440 -21.88 20.51 6.88
CA LEU A 440 -20.98 21.53 6.35
C LEU A 440 -21.75 22.82 6.13
N THR A 441 -21.22 23.93 6.65
CA THR A 441 -21.75 25.28 6.43
C THR A 441 -20.66 26.14 5.82
N LEU A 442 -20.93 26.73 4.65
CA LEU A 442 -19.97 27.54 3.92
C LEU A 442 -20.10 29.00 4.38
N THR A 443 -19.01 29.62 4.82
CA THR A 443 -19.04 30.98 5.41
C THR A 443 -18.56 32.07 4.45
N THR A 444 -17.89 31.72 3.36
CA THR A 444 -17.45 32.71 2.37
C THR A 444 -18.59 32.95 1.38
N PRO A 445 -19.23 34.13 1.40
CA PRO A 445 -20.31 34.42 0.46
C PRO A 445 -19.74 34.54 -0.95
N ILE A 446 -20.53 34.10 -1.95
CA ILE A 446 -20.37 34.61 -3.31
C ILE A 446 -20.64 36.11 -3.28
N ARG A 447 -20.04 36.90 -4.20
CA ARG A 447 -20.18 38.38 -4.35
C ARG A 447 -21.61 38.95 -4.37
N ASP A 448 -22.63 38.15 -4.12
CA ASP A 448 -24.04 38.48 -4.13
C ASP A 448 -24.50 39.42 -3.01
N GLU A 449 -23.80 39.48 -1.86
CA GLU A 449 -24.30 40.17 -0.66
C GLU A 449 -24.10 41.70 -0.64
N GLY A 450 -23.95 42.36 -1.78
CA GLY A 450 -23.79 43.82 -1.80
C GLY A 450 -22.55 44.27 -1.01
N ALA A 451 -21.55 43.40 -0.89
CA ALA A 451 -20.22 43.81 -0.48
C ALA A 451 -19.77 44.85 -1.50
N ALA A 452 -19.83 46.11 -1.08
CA ALA A 452 -19.24 47.25 -1.74
C ALA A 452 -17.86 46.86 -2.27
N MET A 453 -17.45 47.48 -3.37
CA MET A 453 -16.06 47.50 -3.84
C MET A 453 -15.09 47.74 -2.67
N ALA A 454 -14.67 46.69 -1.98
CA ALA A 454 -13.61 46.71 -1.01
C ALA A 454 -12.34 46.36 -1.79
N ALA A 455 -11.87 47.38 -2.50
CA ALA A 455 -10.60 47.45 -3.22
C ALA A 455 -10.45 46.48 -4.43
N PRO A 456 -9.59 46.79 -5.42
CA PRO A 456 -8.83 45.71 -6.03
C PRO A 456 -8.23 44.95 -4.87
N LEU A 457 -8.72 43.75 -4.56
CA LEU A 457 -8.14 42.95 -3.49
C LEU A 457 -6.64 42.98 -3.72
N ALA A 458 -5.94 43.56 -2.75
CA ALA A 458 -4.53 43.32 -2.54
C ALA A 458 -4.33 41.81 -2.75
N PRO A 459 -3.25 41.40 -3.45
CA PRO A 459 -2.99 40.00 -3.73
C PRO A 459 -3.25 39.21 -2.46
N VAL A 460 -4.11 38.19 -2.54
CA VAL A 460 -4.43 37.31 -1.42
C VAL A 460 -3.10 36.79 -0.89
N THR A 461 -2.59 37.44 0.16
CA THR A 461 -1.35 37.08 0.82
C THR A 461 -1.65 35.88 1.69
N LEU A 462 -1.64 34.70 1.07
CA LEU A 462 -1.15 33.52 1.76
C LEU A 462 0.26 33.88 2.23
N ALA A 463 0.44 33.99 3.55
CA ALA A 463 1.71 34.31 4.18
C ALA A 463 2.83 33.49 3.54
N GLY A 464 3.65 34.14 2.70
CA GLY A 464 4.83 33.55 2.05
C GLY A 464 4.89 33.56 0.52
N ALA A 465 3.81 33.86 -0.22
CA ALA A 465 3.86 33.84 -1.69
C ALA A 465 4.03 35.24 -2.29
N ARG A 466 5.10 35.41 -3.08
CA ARG A 466 5.38 36.57 -3.95
C ARG A 466 4.09 37.06 -4.62
N SER A 467 3.92 38.39 -4.66
CA SER A 467 2.86 39.10 -5.38
C SER A 467 2.55 38.45 -6.74
N LEU A 468 1.46 37.69 -6.80
CA LEU A 468 0.92 37.09 -8.02
C LEU A 468 0.24 38.20 -8.84
N ALA A 469 1.05 39.06 -9.47
CA ALA A 469 0.66 39.56 -10.78
C ALA A 469 0.56 38.32 -11.69
N PRO A 470 -0.47 38.17 -12.52
CA PRO A 470 -0.51 37.05 -13.46
C PRO A 470 0.67 37.23 -14.41
N ASP A 471 1.74 36.49 -14.15
CA ASP A 471 2.86 36.33 -15.07
C ASP A 471 2.34 35.48 -16.22
N THR A 472 1.70 36.15 -17.19
CA THR A 472 1.15 35.56 -18.41
C THR A 472 2.25 35.22 -19.40
N SER A 473 3.53 35.38 -19.04
CA SER A 473 4.62 35.00 -19.93
C SER A 473 4.61 33.48 -20.16
N ALA A 474 4.51 33.09 -21.42
CA ALA A 474 4.48 31.67 -21.82
C ALA A 474 5.72 30.91 -21.31
N THR A 475 6.86 31.58 -21.19
CA THR A 475 8.13 31.01 -20.70
C THR A 475 8.13 30.72 -19.21
N ALA A 476 7.37 31.46 -18.40
CA ALA A 476 7.26 31.21 -16.97
C ALA A 476 6.30 30.07 -16.62
N ARG A 477 5.56 29.49 -17.58
CA ARG A 477 4.60 28.40 -17.31
C ARG A 477 5.30 27.12 -16.83
N ALA A 478 4.76 26.48 -15.79
CA ALA A 478 5.28 25.24 -15.23
C ALA A 478 5.38 24.12 -16.27
N THR A 479 4.41 24.00 -17.17
CA THR A 479 4.42 23.01 -18.26
C THR A 479 5.59 23.24 -19.22
N VAL A 480 5.89 24.50 -19.55
CA VAL A 480 7.03 24.87 -20.39
C VAL A 480 8.36 24.62 -19.67
N ARG A 481 8.47 24.97 -18.39
CA ARG A 481 9.65 24.63 -17.57
C ARG A 481 9.85 23.11 -17.45
N GLN A 482 8.77 22.34 -17.32
CA GLN A 482 8.82 20.88 -17.25
C GLN A 482 9.29 20.27 -18.58
N ALA A 483 8.76 20.74 -19.71
CA ALA A 483 9.20 20.32 -21.03
C ALA A 483 10.67 20.71 -21.30
N ALA A 484 11.11 21.89 -20.82
CA ALA A 484 12.51 22.31 -20.92
C ALA A 484 13.44 21.42 -20.08
N ALA A 485 13.04 21.05 -18.86
CA ALA A 485 13.79 20.11 -18.03
C ALA A 485 13.87 18.70 -18.66
N GLN A 486 12.79 18.26 -19.35
CA GLN A 486 12.81 17.01 -20.12
C GLN A 486 13.74 17.07 -21.34
N LEU A 487 13.81 18.23 -22.02
CA LEU A 487 14.77 18.47 -23.10
C LEU A 487 16.21 18.40 -22.58
N ASP A 488 16.52 19.08 -21.46
CA ASP A 488 17.87 19.00 -20.86
C ASP A 488 18.21 17.55 -20.48
N ALA A 489 17.28 16.80 -19.89
CA ALA A 489 17.49 15.38 -19.60
C ALA A 489 17.80 14.55 -20.86
N ALA A 490 17.09 14.80 -21.98
CA ALA A 490 17.35 14.15 -23.26
C ALA A 490 18.73 14.53 -23.84
N GLU A 491 19.16 15.79 -23.71
CA GLU A 491 20.47 16.25 -24.16
C GLU A 491 21.61 15.63 -23.33
N LYS A 492 21.42 15.48 -22.01
CA LYS A 492 22.38 14.74 -21.17
C LYS A 492 22.42 13.25 -21.53
N ALA A 493 21.29 12.64 -21.87
CA ALA A 493 21.24 11.26 -22.34
C ALA A 493 21.97 11.08 -23.70
N LEU A 494 21.83 12.04 -24.63
CA LEU A 494 22.61 12.07 -25.86
C LEU A 494 24.11 12.20 -25.60
N THR A 495 24.50 13.04 -24.65
CA THR A 495 25.90 13.18 -24.22
C THR A 495 26.43 11.85 -23.67
N ALA A 496 25.67 11.17 -22.80
CA ALA A 496 26.03 9.85 -22.30
C ALA A 496 26.17 8.80 -23.43
N ALA A 497 25.26 8.80 -24.41
CA ALA A 497 25.31 7.90 -25.57
C ALA A 497 26.52 8.17 -26.48
N ARG A 498 26.94 9.43 -26.64
CA ARG A 498 28.16 9.80 -27.37
C ARG A 498 29.41 9.30 -26.67
N LEU A 499 29.47 9.47 -25.34
CA LEU A 499 30.61 9.08 -24.51
C LEU A 499 30.71 7.56 -24.30
N ALA A 500 29.67 6.78 -24.63
CA ALA A 500 29.70 5.32 -24.54
C ALA A 500 30.70 4.63 -25.49
N ARG A 501 31.26 5.34 -26.48
CA ARG A 501 32.35 4.84 -27.34
C ARG A 501 33.73 4.98 -26.71
N LEU A 502 33.86 5.82 -25.68
CA LEU A 502 35.15 6.11 -25.06
C LEU A 502 35.51 5.02 -24.02
N PRO A 503 36.81 4.83 -23.74
CA PRO A 503 37.24 3.87 -22.74
C PRO A 503 36.73 4.19 -21.34
N ALA A 504 36.55 3.14 -20.56
CA ALA A 504 36.23 3.20 -19.14
C ALA A 504 37.27 2.38 -18.35
N LEU A 505 37.77 2.99 -17.27
CA LEU A 505 38.68 2.40 -16.32
C LEU A 505 37.89 1.98 -15.07
N GLN A 506 37.95 0.71 -14.73
CA GLN A 506 37.29 0.12 -13.58
C GLN A 506 38.31 -0.60 -12.70
N LEU A 507 38.20 -0.40 -11.39
CA LEU A 507 38.93 -1.15 -10.38
C LEU A 507 37.98 -2.18 -9.77
N SER A 508 38.36 -3.46 -9.78
CA SER A 508 37.65 -4.50 -9.07
C SER A 508 38.58 -5.24 -8.13
N SER A 509 38.11 -5.52 -6.91
CA SER A 509 38.81 -6.30 -5.90
C SER A 509 37.91 -7.43 -5.48
N THR A 510 38.33 -8.66 -5.75
CA THR A 510 37.57 -9.88 -5.50
C THR A 510 38.32 -10.73 -4.50
N TYR A 511 37.77 -10.85 -3.30
CA TYR A 511 38.24 -11.74 -2.25
C TYR A 511 37.36 -12.98 -2.20
N GLN A 512 37.95 -14.13 -2.51
CA GLN A 512 37.29 -15.42 -2.56
C GLN A 512 37.85 -16.36 -1.51
N ARG A 513 37.01 -17.23 -1.00
CA ARG A 513 37.41 -18.37 -0.19
C ARG A 513 36.80 -19.64 -0.76
N PHE A 514 37.67 -20.58 -1.10
CA PHE A 514 37.31 -21.88 -1.65
C PHE A 514 37.43 -22.95 -0.57
N ALA A 515 36.40 -23.77 -0.38
CA ALA A 515 36.50 -24.97 0.43
C ALA A 515 36.19 -26.22 -0.39
N TYR A 516 37.04 -27.23 -0.18
CA TYR A 516 37.01 -28.53 -0.83
C TYR A 516 36.93 -29.59 0.28
N PRO A 517 35.74 -30.12 0.60
CA PRO A 517 35.59 -31.18 1.60
C PRO A 517 36.23 -32.48 1.07
N PRO A 518 37.25 -33.05 1.74
CA PRO A 518 38.04 -34.16 1.20
C PRO A 518 37.34 -35.53 1.22
N ASP A 519 36.33 -35.75 2.07
CA ASP A 519 35.78 -37.09 2.36
C ASP A 519 34.34 -37.33 1.86
N GLY A 520 33.90 -36.65 0.79
CA GLY A 520 32.51 -36.77 0.31
C GLY A 520 31.47 -36.23 1.30
N THR A 521 31.92 -35.57 2.37
CA THR A 521 31.08 -34.85 3.32
C THR A 521 30.43 -33.65 2.63
N PHE A 522 29.18 -33.38 3.02
CA PHE A 522 28.43 -32.26 2.43
C PHE A 522 28.96 -30.90 2.88
N LEU A 523 29.49 -30.79 4.11
CA LEU A 523 30.03 -29.54 4.65
C LEU A 523 31.50 -29.73 5.03
N PRO A 524 32.35 -28.71 4.80
CA PRO A 524 33.72 -28.73 5.32
C PRO A 524 33.69 -28.76 6.86
N SER A 525 34.42 -29.69 7.45
CA SER A 525 34.50 -29.89 8.91
C SER A 525 35.23 -28.75 9.62
N ASP A 526 36.15 -28.08 8.92
CA ASP A 526 37.07 -27.10 9.50
C ASP A 526 37.10 -25.79 8.71
N PHE A 527 37.14 -24.67 9.42
CA PHE A 527 37.34 -23.35 8.82
C PHE A 527 38.72 -23.18 8.16
N ASN A 528 39.66 -24.09 8.46
CA ASN A 528 41.00 -24.10 7.88
C ASN A 528 41.04 -24.71 6.46
N LEU A 529 39.94 -25.32 6.01
CA LEU A 529 39.76 -25.83 4.65
C LEU A 529 39.33 -24.74 3.65
N TYR A 530 39.20 -23.49 4.10
CA TYR A 530 38.86 -22.33 3.26
C TYR A 530 40.12 -21.61 2.76
N PHE A 531 40.53 -21.93 1.55
CA PHE A 531 41.69 -21.33 0.88
C PHE A 531 41.34 -19.93 0.35
N PRO A 532 42.09 -18.88 0.77
CA PRO A 532 41.85 -17.53 0.28
C PRO A 532 42.42 -17.35 -1.13
N ASN A 533 41.67 -16.63 -1.95
CA ASN A 533 42.10 -16.11 -3.24
C ASN A 533 41.71 -14.63 -3.30
N TRP A 534 42.70 -13.73 -3.32
CA TRP A 534 42.43 -12.31 -3.46
C TRP A 534 43.00 -11.82 -4.78
N THR A 535 42.15 -11.26 -5.62
CA THR A 535 42.55 -10.69 -6.90
C THR A 535 42.12 -9.22 -6.96
N VAL A 536 43.03 -8.35 -7.35
CA VAL A 536 42.75 -6.95 -7.66
C VAL A 536 43.01 -6.74 -9.14
N THR A 537 41.98 -6.31 -9.86
CA THR A 537 42.00 -6.13 -11.30
C THR A 537 41.76 -4.67 -11.63
N LEU A 538 42.69 -4.07 -12.38
CA LEU A 538 42.49 -2.79 -13.04
C LEU A 538 42.14 -3.06 -14.50
N GLY A 539 40.90 -2.84 -14.88
CA GLY A 539 40.38 -3.10 -16.22
C GLY A 539 40.15 -1.83 -17.02
N LEU A 540 40.71 -1.75 -18.23
CA LEU A 540 40.38 -0.74 -19.23
C LEU A 540 39.53 -1.39 -20.32
N SER A 541 38.27 -0.97 -20.46
CA SER A 541 37.34 -1.52 -21.46
C SER A 541 36.85 -0.44 -22.43
N PHE A 542 36.87 -0.72 -23.73
CA PHE A 542 36.22 0.11 -24.77
C PHE A 542 35.70 -0.76 -25.92
N PRO A 543 34.51 -0.46 -26.46
CA PRO A 543 33.97 -1.20 -27.60
C PRO A 543 34.70 -0.77 -28.89
N VAL A 544 35.50 -1.68 -29.48
CA VAL A 544 36.15 -1.44 -30.77
C VAL A 544 35.15 -1.59 -31.93
N PHE A 545 34.40 -2.70 -31.92
CA PHE A 545 33.35 -2.98 -32.91
C PHE A 545 32.26 -3.82 -32.25
N ASN A 546 31.01 -3.34 -32.29
CA ASN A 546 29.86 -3.99 -31.66
C ASN A 546 28.64 -4.08 -32.59
N GLY A 547 28.88 -4.30 -33.89
CA GLY A 547 27.80 -4.46 -34.88
C GLY A 547 26.94 -3.21 -35.07
N GLY A 548 27.45 -2.02 -34.76
CA GLY A 548 26.73 -0.75 -34.91
C GLY A 548 25.86 -0.34 -33.73
N LEU A 549 25.84 -1.10 -32.62
CA LEU A 549 25.02 -0.81 -31.43
C LEU A 549 25.21 0.62 -30.91
N THR A 550 26.46 1.09 -30.75
CA THR A 550 26.71 2.45 -30.23
C THR A 550 26.34 3.52 -31.25
N SER A 551 26.29 3.20 -32.55
CA SER A 551 25.76 4.11 -33.57
C SER A 551 24.24 4.22 -33.47
N GLY A 552 23.55 3.09 -33.32
CA GLY A 552 22.11 3.03 -33.11
C GLY A 552 21.67 3.78 -31.84
N GLN A 553 22.34 3.55 -30.71
CA GLN A 553 22.03 4.25 -29.45
C GLN A 553 22.22 5.77 -29.55
N LYS A 554 23.25 6.24 -30.28
CA LYS A 554 23.42 7.67 -30.57
C LYS A 554 22.27 8.21 -31.42
N MET A 555 21.85 7.47 -32.45
CA MET A 555 20.75 7.87 -33.33
C MET A 555 19.43 7.97 -32.57
N VAL A 556 19.11 6.98 -31.72
CA VAL A 556 17.94 6.99 -30.83
C VAL A 556 17.98 8.20 -29.90
N ALA A 557 19.11 8.43 -29.22
CA ALA A 557 19.23 9.57 -28.31
C ALA A 557 19.13 10.92 -29.03
N GLN A 558 19.63 11.03 -30.26
CA GLN A 558 19.54 12.24 -31.07
C GLN A 558 18.09 12.48 -31.54
N ALA A 559 17.37 11.43 -31.92
CA ALA A 559 15.95 11.51 -32.25
C ALA A 559 15.12 11.93 -31.03
N ASN A 560 15.41 11.38 -29.84
CA ASN A 560 14.73 11.77 -28.60
C ASN A 560 14.93 13.25 -28.25
N VAL A 561 16.11 13.83 -28.52
CA VAL A 561 16.36 15.27 -28.35
C VAL A 561 15.54 16.09 -29.35
N ALA A 562 15.51 15.68 -30.62
CA ALA A 562 14.71 16.36 -31.64
C ALA A 562 13.21 16.31 -31.30
N GLU A 563 12.72 15.16 -30.84
CA GLU A 563 11.34 15.00 -30.37
C GLU A 563 11.05 15.86 -29.13
N ALA A 564 11.93 15.85 -28.12
CA ALA A 564 11.77 16.67 -26.92
C ALA A 564 11.76 18.17 -27.24
N ARG A 565 12.55 18.60 -28.23
CA ARG A 565 12.55 20.00 -28.72
C ARG A 565 11.24 20.37 -29.39
N ALA A 566 10.74 19.52 -30.28
CA ALA A 566 9.43 19.75 -30.91
C ALA A 566 8.29 19.76 -29.88
N ARG A 567 8.33 18.89 -28.87
CA ARG A 567 7.37 18.89 -27.74
C ARG A 567 7.45 20.18 -26.92
N LEU A 568 8.65 20.72 -26.71
CA LEU A 568 8.83 22.00 -26.02
C LEU A 568 8.23 23.16 -26.81
N GLU A 569 8.47 23.23 -28.12
CA GLU A 569 7.87 24.22 -29.02
C GLU A 569 6.34 24.12 -29.01
N GLN A 570 5.78 22.92 -29.19
CA GLN A 570 4.34 22.67 -29.09
C GLN A 570 3.76 23.09 -27.73
N THR A 571 4.47 22.79 -26.64
CA THR A 571 4.03 23.16 -25.28
C THR A 571 4.06 24.68 -25.08
N ARG A 572 5.03 25.38 -25.69
CA ARG A 572 5.15 26.83 -25.66
C ARG A 572 4.00 27.49 -26.41
N ASP A 573 3.70 27.03 -27.62
CA ASP A 573 2.59 27.56 -28.42
C ASP A 573 1.23 27.32 -27.71
N GLY A 574 1.05 26.12 -27.15
CA GLY A 574 -0.13 25.79 -26.35
C GLY A 574 -0.25 26.62 -25.07
N ALA A 575 0.88 26.98 -24.44
CA ALA A 575 0.91 27.84 -23.27
C ALA A 575 0.57 29.30 -23.58
N GLU A 576 0.99 29.81 -24.73
CA GLU A 576 0.63 31.14 -25.22
C GLU A 576 -0.88 31.21 -25.51
N LEU A 577 -1.42 30.21 -26.21
CA LEU A 577 -2.85 30.11 -26.48
C LEU A 577 -3.68 30.02 -25.19
N ASP A 578 -3.30 29.16 -24.24
CA ASP A 578 -4.01 29.01 -22.96
C ASP A 578 -4.00 30.31 -22.14
N ALA A 579 -2.92 31.09 -22.19
CA ALA A 579 -2.86 32.39 -21.53
C ALA A 579 -3.85 33.39 -22.12
N VAL A 580 -3.91 33.49 -23.45
CA VAL A 580 -4.87 34.36 -24.15
C VAL A 580 -6.31 33.93 -23.84
N LEU A 581 -6.60 32.63 -23.89
CA LEU A 581 -7.93 32.09 -23.57
C LEU A 581 -8.32 32.34 -22.10
N ALA A 582 -7.38 32.24 -21.16
CA ALA A 582 -7.65 32.51 -19.74
C ALA A 582 -8.00 33.98 -19.48
N VAL A 583 -7.32 34.92 -20.13
CA VAL A 583 -7.63 36.36 -20.05
C VAL A 583 -9.00 36.63 -20.67
N ASN A 584 -9.25 36.13 -21.88
CA ASN A 584 -10.54 36.30 -22.56
C ASN A 584 -11.71 35.72 -21.73
N ALA A 585 -11.52 34.56 -21.12
CA ALA A 585 -12.55 33.94 -20.27
C ALA A 585 -12.84 34.79 -19.02
N TYR A 586 -11.81 35.40 -18.42
CA TYR A 586 -12.00 36.33 -17.30
C TYR A 586 -12.74 37.59 -17.71
N GLU A 587 -12.37 38.21 -18.84
CA GLU A 587 -13.06 39.41 -19.36
C GLU A 587 -14.52 39.12 -19.71
N GLN A 588 -14.80 37.98 -20.35
CA GLN A 588 -16.16 37.52 -20.66
C GLN A 588 -16.98 37.31 -19.38
N ALA A 589 -16.42 36.62 -18.37
CA ALA A 589 -17.11 36.39 -17.10
C ALA A 589 -17.36 37.70 -16.34
N ALA A 590 -16.43 38.66 -16.40
CA ALA A 590 -16.59 39.97 -15.76
C ALA A 590 -17.70 40.78 -16.43
N ALA A 591 -17.73 40.84 -17.76
CA ALA A 591 -18.78 41.53 -18.52
C ALA A 591 -20.16 40.87 -18.31
N ALA A 592 -20.23 39.53 -18.31
CA ALA A 592 -21.46 38.79 -18.09
C ALA A 592 -22.03 39.03 -16.67
N TYR A 593 -21.16 39.07 -15.64
CA TYR A 593 -21.57 39.40 -14.28
C TYR A 593 -22.09 40.84 -14.16
N GLN A 594 -21.42 41.81 -14.77
CA GLN A 594 -21.88 43.20 -14.77
C GLN A 594 -23.26 43.34 -15.44
N ALA A 595 -23.48 42.64 -16.56
CA ALA A 595 -24.79 42.60 -17.21
C ALA A 595 -25.85 41.97 -16.29
N ALA A 596 -25.56 40.80 -15.69
CA ALA A 596 -26.49 40.10 -14.82
C ALA A 596 -26.90 40.90 -13.57
N VAL A 597 -25.98 41.68 -12.98
CA VAL A 597 -26.27 42.60 -11.87
C VAL A 597 -27.28 43.68 -12.31
N GLY A 598 -27.10 44.26 -13.50
CA GLY A 598 -28.05 45.23 -14.05
C GLY A 598 -29.44 44.63 -14.30
N THR A 599 -29.49 43.44 -14.90
CA THR A 599 -30.75 42.75 -15.20
C THR A 599 -31.51 42.35 -13.94
N ASP A 600 -30.82 41.88 -12.90
CA ASP A 600 -31.43 41.55 -11.58
C ASP A 600 -32.04 42.79 -10.92
N ALA A 601 -31.33 43.93 -10.91
CA ALA A 601 -31.85 45.17 -10.36
C ALA A 601 -33.11 45.67 -11.12
N GLN A 602 -33.10 45.57 -12.45
CA GLN A 602 -34.25 45.93 -13.29
C GLN A 602 -35.43 44.98 -13.08
N ALA A 603 -35.20 43.66 -13.06
CA ALA A 603 -36.25 42.67 -12.83
C ALA A 603 -36.85 42.79 -11.41
N ALA A 604 -36.03 43.11 -10.40
CA ALA A 604 -36.50 43.34 -9.04
C ALA A 604 -37.41 44.56 -8.97
N ARG A 605 -37.06 45.64 -9.67
CA ARG A 605 -37.90 46.84 -9.77
C ARG A 605 -39.19 46.57 -10.54
N ALA A 606 -39.12 45.82 -11.65
CA ALA A 606 -40.29 45.45 -12.45
C ALA A 606 -41.28 44.60 -11.64
N TYR A 607 -40.79 43.62 -10.88
CA TYR A 607 -41.60 42.82 -9.98
C TYR A 607 -42.27 43.67 -8.89
N ALA A 608 -41.53 44.58 -8.25
CA ALA A 608 -42.10 45.47 -7.23
C ALA A 608 -43.22 46.36 -7.79
N ILE A 609 -43.07 46.86 -9.02
CA ILE A 609 -44.13 47.64 -9.70
C ILE A 609 -45.33 46.74 -10.02
N ALA A 610 -45.10 45.53 -10.55
CA ALA A 610 -46.16 44.59 -10.87
C ALA A 610 -46.95 44.14 -9.63
N GLU A 611 -46.28 43.97 -8.49
CA GLU A 611 -46.90 43.64 -7.19
C GLU A 611 -47.85 44.75 -6.72
N VAL A 612 -47.40 46.01 -6.76
CA VAL A 612 -48.25 47.16 -6.40
C VAL A 612 -49.43 47.31 -7.37
N ARG A 613 -49.20 47.18 -8.68
CA ARG A 613 -50.31 47.27 -9.66
C ARG A 613 -51.33 46.15 -9.46
N PHE A 614 -50.89 44.97 -9.03
CA PHE A 614 -51.78 43.85 -8.74
C PHE A 614 -52.57 44.09 -7.46
N SER A 615 -51.95 44.61 -6.39
CA SER A 615 -52.64 44.92 -5.14
C SER A 615 -53.68 46.03 -5.29
N GLU A 616 -53.47 46.96 -6.22
CA GLU A 616 -54.42 48.02 -6.57
C GLU A 616 -55.48 47.57 -7.60
N GLY A 617 -55.45 46.31 -8.05
CA GLY A 617 -56.41 45.77 -9.03
C GLY A 617 -56.23 46.30 -10.46
N ILE A 618 -55.08 46.89 -10.78
CA ILE A 618 -54.77 47.54 -12.06
C ILE A 618 -54.13 46.55 -13.07
N SER A 619 -53.47 45.49 -12.60
CA SER A 619 -52.83 44.47 -13.46
C SER A 619 -53.46 43.08 -13.29
N THR A 620 -53.17 42.19 -14.25
CA THR A 620 -53.65 40.82 -14.21
C THR A 620 -52.71 39.89 -13.41
N PRO A 621 -53.21 38.75 -12.88
CA PRO A 621 -52.36 37.74 -12.26
C PRO A 621 -51.28 37.17 -13.21
N VAL A 622 -51.51 37.24 -14.53
CA VAL A 622 -50.54 36.80 -15.55
C VAL A 622 -49.31 37.71 -15.54
N GLU A 623 -49.51 39.03 -15.57
CA GLU A 623 -48.41 40.02 -15.54
C GLU A 623 -47.55 39.90 -14.28
N LEU A 624 -48.17 39.70 -13.11
CA LEU A 624 -47.45 39.47 -11.86
C LEU A 624 -46.62 38.18 -11.91
N THR A 625 -47.19 37.10 -12.46
CA THR A 625 -46.50 35.81 -12.59
C THR A 625 -45.32 35.93 -13.56
N GLU A 626 -45.49 36.64 -14.68
CA GLU A 626 -44.43 36.85 -15.67
C GLU A 626 -43.26 37.66 -15.11
N ALA A 627 -43.54 38.80 -14.46
CA ALA A 627 -42.52 39.62 -13.81
C ALA A 627 -41.75 38.83 -12.74
N ARG A 628 -42.44 37.90 -12.05
CA ARG A 628 -41.83 37.02 -11.07
C ARG A 628 -40.88 35.99 -11.68
N VAL A 629 -41.29 35.32 -12.76
CA VAL A 629 -40.44 34.37 -13.49
C VAL A 629 -39.18 35.08 -14.00
N GLN A 630 -39.31 36.31 -14.51
CA GLN A 630 -38.17 37.11 -14.97
C GLN A 630 -37.20 37.45 -13.82
N LEU A 631 -37.71 37.84 -12.65
CA LEU A 631 -36.88 38.08 -11.46
C LEU A 631 -36.15 36.82 -11.00
N GLU A 632 -36.84 35.68 -10.97
CA GLU A 632 -36.22 34.41 -10.60
C GLU A 632 -35.09 34.02 -11.56
N GLN A 633 -35.32 34.11 -12.87
CA GLN A 633 -34.30 33.86 -13.88
C GLN A 633 -33.11 34.82 -13.76
N ALA A 634 -33.35 36.11 -13.52
CA ALA A 634 -32.29 37.10 -13.35
C ALA A 634 -31.43 36.83 -12.11
N ARG A 635 -32.04 36.42 -10.98
CA ARG A 635 -31.32 36.03 -9.76
C ARG A 635 -30.47 34.79 -9.97
N LEU A 636 -31.02 33.75 -10.62
CA LEU A 636 -30.25 32.55 -10.96
C LEU A 636 -29.04 32.90 -11.85
N GLN A 637 -29.24 33.74 -12.86
CA GLN A 637 -28.17 34.19 -13.76
C GLN A 637 -27.11 35.03 -13.05
N ARG A 638 -27.48 35.82 -12.06
CA ARG A 638 -26.53 36.58 -11.23
C ARG A 638 -25.64 35.66 -10.40
N VAL A 639 -26.20 34.62 -9.79
CA VAL A 639 -25.45 33.61 -9.02
C VAL A 639 -24.47 32.84 -9.93
N THR A 640 -24.92 32.39 -11.11
CA THR A 640 -24.04 31.66 -12.06
C THR A 640 -22.86 32.51 -12.51
N THR A 641 -23.12 33.74 -12.98
CA THR A 641 -22.09 34.65 -13.47
C THR A 641 -21.13 35.10 -12.37
N ALA A 642 -21.60 35.27 -11.13
CA ALA A 642 -20.75 35.56 -9.98
C ALA A 642 -19.77 34.41 -9.68
N ARG A 643 -20.28 33.17 -9.69
CA ARG A 643 -19.45 31.96 -9.54
C ARG A 643 -18.41 31.88 -10.66
N ASP A 644 -18.81 32.07 -11.91
CA ASP A 644 -17.93 31.95 -13.06
C ASP A 644 -16.81 32.99 -13.04
N LEU A 645 -17.11 34.22 -12.62
CA LEU A 645 -16.11 35.28 -12.45
C LEU A 645 -15.06 34.91 -11.39
N GLU A 646 -15.47 34.41 -10.22
CA GLU A 646 -14.51 34.03 -9.17
C GLU A 646 -13.66 32.82 -9.56
N VAL A 647 -14.24 31.84 -10.27
CA VAL A 647 -13.48 30.71 -10.82
C VAL A 647 -12.49 31.17 -11.89
N ALA A 648 -12.90 32.03 -12.82
CA ALA A 648 -12.02 32.56 -13.86
C ALA A 648 -10.86 33.37 -13.25
N ARG A 649 -11.14 34.14 -12.20
CA ARG A 649 -10.14 34.89 -11.45
C ARG A 649 -9.14 33.98 -10.74
N MET A 650 -9.60 32.93 -10.07
CA MET A 650 -8.72 31.93 -9.43
C MET A 650 -7.86 31.21 -10.47
N ARG A 651 -8.42 30.86 -11.63
CA ARG A 651 -7.65 30.29 -12.74
C ARG A 651 -6.57 31.25 -13.24
N LEU A 652 -6.87 32.54 -13.39
CA LEU A 652 -5.87 33.52 -13.85
C LEU A 652 -4.73 33.69 -12.84
N ALA A 653 -5.06 33.70 -11.54
CA ALA A 653 -4.06 33.79 -10.47
C ALA A 653 -3.16 32.53 -10.38
N LEU A 654 -3.73 31.35 -10.69
CA LEU A 654 -3.04 30.05 -10.68
C LEU A 654 -2.58 29.58 -12.06
N LEU A 655 -2.72 30.42 -13.11
CA LEU A 655 -1.97 30.30 -14.36
C LEU A 655 -0.46 30.32 -13.99
N LYS A 656 0.54 30.44 -14.84
CA LYS A 656 1.92 30.08 -14.41
C LYS A 656 2.05 28.61 -13.97
N ASP A 657 1.50 28.14 -12.86
CA ASP A 657 1.70 26.78 -12.35
C ASP A 657 0.64 25.75 -12.78
N LEU A 658 -0.56 26.15 -13.25
CA LEU A 658 -1.57 25.22 -13.78
C LEU A 658 -1.07 24.42 -15.02
N PRO A 659 -1.51 23.16 -15.20
CA PRO A 659 -1.28 22.41 -16.43
C PRO A 659 -2.02 23.03 -17.63
N LEU A 660 -1.66 22.63 -18.85
CA LEU A 660 -2.36 23.08 -20.07
C LEU A 660 -3.73 22.42 -20.16
N ALA A 661 -4.79 23.22 -20.34
CA ALA A 661 -6.16 22.71 -20.47
C ALA A 661 -6.43 21.94 -21.78
N ILE A 662 -5.53 22.05 -22.76
CA ILE A 662 -5.77 21.62 -24.16
C ILE A 662 -5.57 20.09 -24.35
N GLY A 663 -5.11 19.35 -23.34
CA GLY A 663 -4.80 17.92 -23.45
C GLY A 663 -5.93 16.94 -23.09
N GLY A 664 -7.10 17.40 -22.65
CA GLY A 664 -8.11 16.55 -21.98
C GLY A 664 -9.34 16.15 -22.79
N ALA A 665 -9.47 16.55 -24.05
CA ALA A 665 -10.57 16.13 -24.90
C ALA A 665 -10.13 14.97 -25.81
N ARG A 666 -10.11 13.76 -25.24
CA ARG A 666 -10.28 12.49 -25.97
C ARG A 666 -11.15 11.55 -25.17
#